data_AF-A0A4P5YH28-F1
#
_entry.id   AF-A0A4P5YH28-F1
#
_cell.length_a   1.000
_cell.length_b   1.000
_cell.length_c   1.000
_cell.angle_alpha   90.00
_cell.angle_beta   90.00
_cell.angle_gamma   90.00
#
_symmetry.space_group_name_H-M   'P 1'
#
loop_
_entity.id
_entity.type
_entity.pdbx_description
1 polymer ?
#
loop_
_entity_poly.entity_id
_entity_poly.type
_entity_poly.pdbx_seq_one_letter_code
_entity_poly.pdbx_strand_id
1 'polypeptide(L)'
;MAPADPRWRAVAVTAVLLVVAHIAVVALLSGHERALAAQSLAVVRDVLGVVTLLWAWRRSGRIRRHGWLLLACGLGWAGVVDGVFLLGLWAGWSRQQLAVGEFAFLGVYPLLVTGILSLAARPPGPRERRRIWLDLAILASAVFLVEWMLVAEPIFAQLSTDPLIAGAGLIFPVIDIVLLWTAMRLIASRPIHLPALCLFLLATAAVVQVVADIWLASQMTIGRYDRGDPAWIAVGIATALLTVAGARSAAQPMPDARLRGSTDGLLSPRSLMLAGTGALTALVITAVHLWGQIPPVTPGLAALTLLLVMVRVAVVLSDAFGLQGQLRAAKIDLEQRVAARTAELDRTVTELRTALAAVEAARLAEAATRREAEALRDTATAIGSTLDLDRVLEAVLDHAGRVVAHDAASYMKVRDGIASFPRHRGYAERGAGEWLDRARIPVSELGPLLTVYTEGRNVVVPDALAVVHPPEFAWMRSWVAVPMKSHGRVEGIMCAVRAGGAPFVEADAVRLAAFADQAGNAIAHARLFAETHDRAARLELVAELAASISLQQQVGDLLQSAVEGASRLLQVEQTAIALLDHGGERLTVVADRPGPGEHSAAGTVLHLRDHPDLAAIIRRRQRIIVADPRADQRLSGLHAAHGARATTRSSGTRSHPRLRAQLAQPLAVGNAVFGLLVAGTTDPGRTFPEGDQALAETVAALVAVRLDQVRRLAAEHDARRTAEAASSAKSAFLANTSHELRTPLNGILGALDLVLDGFCKDGAEIEDLLRTAHLSGTRLLETINGLLDLSKIEAGRMDVRREPVDLAEAVAEVSALLAPRALAKGLTLVSAPPPPALPMASGDPGLIRQILINLMGNSVKFTDAGTVTLRLGVAGEWLRIEVIDTGPGISRHDLDRLFTPFVQGDAANQHREGTGLGLALARAMAERMGGSLHLASQGPGLGATATLTLPIAVAEAAGTAPAPAGTSLPSAPSKP
;
A
#
# COMPACT_ATOMS: atom_id res chain seq x y z
N MET A 1 -23.85 22.14 47.34
CA MET A 1 -23.80 22.84 46.02
C MET A 1 -23.25 24.22 46.27
N ALA A 2 -22.09 24.58 45.71
CA ALA A 2 -21.56 25.95 45.84
C ALA A 2 -22.50 26.94 45.14
N PRO A 3 -22.70 28.16 45.66
CA PRO A 3 -23.52 29.18 45.01
C PRO A 3 -22.92 29.54 43.65
N ALA A 4 -23.75 29.58 42.60
CA ALA A 4 -23.31 29.90 41.25
C ALA A 4 -22.71 31.32 41.22
N ASP A 5 -21.49 31.45 40.70
CA ASP A 5 -20.75 32.72 40.60
C ASP A 5 -21.61 33.78 39.86
N PRO A 6 -22.06 34.88 40.49
CA PRO A 6 -23.00 35.82 39.88
C PRO A 6 -22.47 36.50 38.62
N ARG A 7 -21.14 36.45 38.41
CA ARG A 7 -20.45 37.06 37.27
C ARG A 7 -20.85 36.46 35.92
N TRP A 8 -21.24 35.18 35.84
CA TRP A 8 -21.65 34.60 34.54
C TRP A 8 -22.98 35.19 34.04
N ARG A 9 -23.89 35.57 34.95
CA ARG A 9 -25.15 36.22 34.59
C ARG A 9 -24.89 37.62 34.03
N ALA A 10 -23.95 38.37 34.62
CA ALA A 10 -23.53 39.66 34.10
C ALA A 10 -22.98 39.53 32.67
N VAL A 11 -22.09 38.56 32.42
CA VAL A 11 -21.57 38.29 31.06
C VAL A 11 -22.69 37.92 30.07
N ALA A 12 -23.67 37.11 30.48
CA ALA A 12 -24.80 36.76 29.63
C ALA A 12 -25.69 37.96 29.28
N VAL A 13 -25.96 38.84 30.25
CA VAL A 13 -26.71 40.08 30.03
C VAL A 13 -25.94 41.01 29.08
N THR A 14 -24.62 41.19 29.29
CA THR A 14 -23.78 42.01 28.41
C THR A 14 -23.75 41.46 26.99
N ALA A 15 -23.63 40.14 26.80
CA ALA A 15 -23.65 39.52 25.48
C ALA A 15 -24.98 39.75 24.74
N VAL A 16 -26.11 39.64 25.43
CA VAL A 16 -27.44 39.94 24.87
C VAL A 16 -27.57 41.42 24.52
N LEU A 17 -27.12 42.33 25.39
CA LEU A 17 -27.16 43.78 25.14
C LEU A 17 -26.33 44.17 23.91
N LEU A 18 -25.18 43.53 23.68
CA LEU A 18 -24.37 43.76 22.49
C LEU A 18 -25.08 43.29 21.21
N VAL A 19 -25.80 42.16 21.24
CA VAL A 19 -26.62 41.71 20.10
C VAL A 19 -27.78 42.68 19.84
N VAL A 20 -28.47 43.14 20.89
CA VAL A 20 -29.53 44.15 20.77
C VAL A 20 -29.00 45.46 20.21
N ALA A 21 -27.82 45.91 20.67
CA ALA A 21 -27.16 47.09 20.12
C ALA A 21 -26.80 46.91 18.64
N HIS A 22 -26.36 45.71 18.24
CA HIS A 22 -26.06 45.40 16.85
C HIS A 22 -27.33 45.44 15.97
N ILE A 23 -28.44 44.88 16.44
CA ILE A 23 -29.75 44.98 15.78
C ILE A 23 -30.17 46.45 15.63
N ALA A 24 -30.00 47.26 16.68
CA ALA A 24 -30.33 48.68 16.65
C ALA A 24 -29.46 49.46 15.65
N VAL A 25 -28.16 49.17 15.57
CA VAL A 25 -27.24 49.76 14.58
C VAL A 25 -27.69 49.43 13.15
N VAL A 26 -28.03 48.17 12.87
CA VAL A 26 -28.51 47.74 11.55
C VAL A 26 -29.84 48.43 11.18
N ALA A 27 -30.72 48.65 12.17
CA ALA A 27 -32.02 49.27 11.95
C ALA A 27 -31.98 50.81 11.82
N LEU A 28 -31.10 51.49 12.56
CA LEU A 28 -31.12 52.95 12.71
C LEU A 28 -30.10 53.68 11.82
N LEU A 29 -28.97 53.06 11.51
CA LEU A 29 -27.91 53.66 10.69
C LEU A 29 -27.99 53.16 9.25
N SER A 30 -27.31 53.80 8.30
CA SER A 30 -27.23 53.32 6.91
C SER A 30 -25.87 53.60 6.29
N GLY A 31 -25.54 52.89 5.20
CA GLY A 31 -24.29 53.08 4.46
C GLY A 31 -23.04 52.86 5.31
N HIS A 32 -22.05 53.73 5.13
CA HIS A 32 -20.73 53.61 5.75
C HIS A 32 -20.77 53.70 7.29
N GLU A 33 -21.65 54.54 7.85
CA GLU A 33 -21.81 54.68 9.31
C GLU A 33 -22.34 53.41 9.97
N ARG A 34 -23.26 52.70 9.28
CA ARG A 34 -23.75 51.39 9.74
C ARG A 34 -22.62 50.37 9.79
N ALA A 35 -21.82 50.28 8.72
CA ALA A 35 -20.71 49.34 8.64
C ALA A 35 -19.69 49.60 9.77
N LEU A 36 -19.35 50.85 10.01
CA LEU A 36 -18.36 51.25 11.02
C LEU A 36 -18.87 50.97 12.46
N ALA A 37 -20.13 51.28 12.75
CA ALA A 37 -20.76 51.00 14.04
C ALA A 37 -20.94 49.49 14.29
N ALA A 38 -21.37 48.74 13.27
CA ALA A 38 -21.56 47.29 13.37
C ALA A 38 -20.23 46.56 13.61
N GLN A 39 -19.17 46.98 12.90
CA GLN A 39 -17.83 46.44 13.04
C GLN A 39 -17.20 46.78 14.40
N SER A 40 -17.44 47.98 14.92
CA SER A 40 -17.00 48.37 16.27
C SER A 40 -17.62 47.49 17.36
N LEU A 41 -18.92 47.17 17.23
CA LEU A 41 -19.61 46.26 18.15
C LEU A 41 -19.08 44.82 18.04
N ALA A 42 -18.71 44.38 16.84
CA ALA A 42 -18.15 43.04 16.62
C ALA A 42 -16.81 42.85 17.36
N VAL A 43 -15.90 43.84 17.29
CA VAL A 43 -14.62 43.81 18.03
C VAL A 43 -14.85 43.75 19.54
N VAL A 44 -15.77 44.57 20.08
CA VAL A 44 -16.08 44.59 21.53
C VAL A 44 -16.65 43.24 21.98
N ARG A 45 -17.54 42.64 21.17
CA ARG A 45 -18.12 41.32 21.40
C ARG A 45 -17.05 40.23 21.43
N ASP A 46 -16.13 40.23 20.48
CA ASP A 46 -15.10 39.20 20.36
C ASP A 46 -14.10 39.26 21.52
N VAL A 47 -13.70 40.47 21.93
CA VAL A 47 -12.88 40.68 23.14
C VAL A 47 -13.57 40.14 24.39
N LEU A 48 -14.86 40.41 24.57
CA LEU A 48 -15.64 39.88 25.68
C LEU A 48 -15.68 38.34 25.67
N GLY A 49 -15.86 37.74 24.49
CA GLY A 49 -15.85 36.30 24.32
C GLY A 49 -14.49 35.67 24.64
N VAL A 50 -13.39 36.25 24.18
CA VAL A 50 -12.02 35.77 24.46
C VAL A 50 -11.73 35.79 25.96
N VAL A 51 -12.01 36.90 26.64
CA VAL A 51 -11.83 37.01 28.09
C VAL A 51 -12.61 35.93 28.83
N THR A 52 -13.83 35.65 28.37
CA THR A 52 -14.72 34.66 28.98
C THR A 52 -14.25 33.22 28.73
N LEU A 53 -13.75 32.91 27.54
CA LEU A 53 -13.20 31.59 27.22
C LEU A 53 -11.87 31.34 27.96
N LEU A 54 -11.03 32.37 28.12
CA LEU A 54 -9.83 32.30 28.96
C LEU A 54 -10.16 32.13 30.46
N TRP A 55 -11.28 32.71 30.91
CA TRP A 55 -11.80 32.46 32.26
C TRP A 55 -12.23 30.99 32.44
N ALA A 56 -12.90 30.40 31.45
CA ALA A 56 -13.24 28.98 31.44
C ALA A 56 -12.00 28.06 31.39
N TRP A 57 -11.00 28.43 30.59
CA TRP A 57 -9.70 27.75 30.52
C TRP A 57 -9.03 27.69 31.90
N ARG A 58 -8.91 28.84 32.57
CA ARG A 58 -8.23 28.94 33.89
C ARG A 58 -8.91 28.10 34.96
N ARG A 59 -10.23 27.93 34.90
CA ARG A 59 -11.01 27.15 35.88
C ARG A 59 -11.25 25.68 35.53
N SER A 60 -10.85 25.23 34.34
CA SER A 60 -11.04 23.83 33.90
C SER A 60 -9.91 22.88 34.35
N GLY A 61 -10.16 21.56 34.40
CA GLY A 61 -9.14 20.53 34.70
C GLY A 61 -8.19 20.24 33.53
N ARG A 62 -7.01 19.62 33.78
CA ARG A 62 -5.89 19.46 32.80
C ARG A 62 -6.34 18.98 31.41
N ILE A 63 -7.23 18.00 31.35
CA ILE A 63 -7.69 17.38 30.10
C ILE A 63 -8.50 18.37 29.24
N ARG A 64 -9.29 19.25 29.87
CA ARG A 64 -10.25 20.15 29.19
C ARG A 64 -9.71 21.57 28.95
N ARG A 65 -8.58 21.92 29.57
CA ARG A 65 -7.93 23.23 29.40
C ARG A 65 -7.61 23.50 27.93
N HIS A 66 -7.06 22.53 27.23
CA HIS A 66 -6.65 22.70 25.83
C HIS A 66 -7.84 23.10 24.93
N GLY A 67 -9.03 22.51 25.12
CA GLY A 67 -10.22 22.86 24.35
C GLY A 67 -10.65 24.31 24.51
N TRP A 68 -10.78 24.81 25.76
CA TRP A 68 -11.16 26.20 26.02
C TRP A 68 -10.12 27.22 25.54
N LEU A 69 -8.83 26.88 25.61
CA LEU A 69 -7.77 27.73 25.09
C LEU A 69 -7.84 27.86 23.56
N LEU A 70 -8.05 26.75 22.85
CA LEU A 70 -8.18 26.75 21.39
C LEU A 70 -9.41 27.53 20.91
N LEU A 71 -10.55 27.42 21.62
CA LEU A 71 -11.72 28.25 21.35
C LEU A 71 -11.43 29.75 21.57
N ALA A 72 -10.69 30.10 22.62
CA ALA A 72 -10.27 31.48 22.87
C ALA A 72 -9.33 32.00 21.78
N CYS A 73 -8.39 31.17 21.31
CA CYS A 73 -7.51 31.52 20.19
C CYS A 73 -8.29 31.73 18.88
N GLY A 74 -9.27 30.86 18.59
CA GLY A 74 -10.13 31.00 17.41
C GLY A 74 -10.93 32.30 17.41
N LEU A 75 -11.57 32.62 18.53
CA LEU A 75 -12.31 33.87 18.66
C LEU A 75 -11.39 35.10 18.72
N GLY A 76 -10.18 34.96 19.25
CA GLY A 76 -9.16 36.01 19.21
C GLY A 76 -8.69 36.32 17.79
N TRP A 77 -8.53 35.28 16.96
CA TRP A 77 -8.24 35.45 15.53
C TRP A 77 -9.39 36.18 14.81
N ALA A 78 -10.65 35.79 15.06
CA ALA A 78 -11.82 36.50 14.53
C ALA A 78 -11.80 37.98 14.91
N GLY A 79 -11.52 38.31 16.17
CA GLY A 79 -11.43 39.70 16.64
C GLY A 79 -10.28 40.50 16.01
N VAL A 80 -9.13 39.87 15.72
CA VAL A 80 -8.03 40.50 14.97
C VAL A 80 -8.46 40.82 13.55
N VAL A 81 -9.09 39.86 12.88
CA VAL A 81 -9.63 40.07 11.53
C VAL A 81 -10.66 41.21 11.57
N ASP A 82 -11.61 41.18 12.50
CA ASP A 82 -12.61 42.24 12.66
C ASP A 82 -11.99 43.62 12.93
N GLY A 83 -10.88 43.67 13.67
CA GLY A 83 -10.11 44.91 13.91
C GLY A 83 -9.41 45.44 12.65
N VAL A 84 -8.81 44.56 11.85
CA VAL A 84 -8.21 44.94 10.55
C VAL A 84 -9.28 45.50 9.61
N PHE A 85 -10.47 44.89 9.61
CA PHE A 85 -11.60 45.36 8.83
C PHE A 85 -12.11 46.72 9.30
N LEU A 86 -12.18 46.96 10.62
CA LEU A 86 -12.54 48.27 11.16
C LEU A 86 -11.54 49.36 10.70
N LEU A 87 -10.24 49.07 10.76
CA LEU A 87 -9.19 49.97 10.27
C LEU A 87 -9.28 50.19 8.76
N GLY A 88 -9.58 49.14 8.00
CA GLY A 88 -9.80 49.23 6.55
C GLY A 88 -10.99 50.09 6.17
N LEU A 89 -12.10 50.01 6.92
CA LEU A 89 -13.25 50.89 6.75
C LEU A 89 -12.89 52.35 7.05
N TRP A 90 -12.15 52.61 8.14
CA TRP A 90 -11.61 53.95 8.45
C TRP A 90 -10.68 54.49 7.35
N ALA A 91 -9.91 53.60 6.71
CA ALA A 91 -8.99 53.92 5.62
C ALA A 91 -9.65 53.98 4.24
N GLY A 92 -10.97 53.75 4.14
CA GLY A 92 -11.72 53.83 2.89
C GLY A 92 -11.47 52.66 1.91
N TRP A 93 -11.19 51.46 2.41
CA TRP A 93 -10.99 50.26 1.58
C TRP A 93 -12.17 50.00 0.63
N SER A 94 -11.86 49.54 -0.59
CA SER A 94 -12.86 49.20 -1.59
C SER A 94 -13.59 47.90 -1.24
N ARG A 95 -14.80 47.70 -1.81
CA ARG A 95 -15.58 46.46 -1.63
C ARG A 95 -14.80 45.20 -2.00
N GLN A 96 -13.92 45.27 -3.01
CA GLN A 96 -13.11 44.13 -3.44
C GLN A 96 -11.99 43.82 -2.43
N GLN A 97 -11.35 44.85 -1.85
CA GLN A 97 -10.35 44.66 -0.80
C GLN A 97 -10.97 44.06 0.47
N LEU A 98 -12.20 44.46 0.80
CA LEU A 98 -12.96 43.88 1.91
C LEU A 98 -13.34 42.42 1.64
N ALA A 99 -13.73 42.06 0.40
CA ALA A 99 -14.04 40.68 0.02
C ALA A 99 -12.81 39.75 0.11
N VAL A 100 -11.63 40.20 -0.31
CA VAL A 100 -10.38 39.41 -0.19
C VAL A 100 -10.01 39.16 1.28
N GLY A 101 -10.29 40.12 2.16
CA GLY A 101 -10.06 39.95 3.60
C GLY A 101 -10.91 38.86 4.25
N GLU A 102 -12.02 38.43 3.63
CA GLU A 102 -12.93 37.43 4.21
C GLU A 102 -12.29 36.05 4.34
N PHE A 103 -11.38 35.72 3.42
CA PHE A 103 -10.58 34.50 3.51
C PHE A 103 -9.76 34.41 4.81
N ALA A 104 -9.47 35.52 5.48
CA ALA A 104 -8.79 35.49 6.77
C ALA A 104 -9.64 34.80 7.86
N PHE A 105 -10.98 34.79 7.76
CA PHE A 105 -11.85 34.08 8.71
C PHE A 105 -11.73 32.55 8.61
N LEU A 106 -11.19 32.01 7.52
CA LEU A 106 -10.91 30.57 7.40
C LEU A 106 -9.97 30.06 8.49
N GLY A 107 -9.10 30.94 9.03
CA GLY A 107 -8.22 30.62 10.17
C GLY A 107 -8.96 30.33 11.48
N VAL A 108 -10.21 30.78 11.65
CA VAL A 108 -11.03 30.55 12.85
C VAL A 108 -11.44 29.08 12.97
N TYR A 109 -11.79 28.46 11.84
CA TYR A 109 -12.45 27.16 11.82
C TYR A 109 -11.61 25.99 12.35
N PRO A 110 -10.33 25.83 11.98
CA PRO A 110 -9.49 24.78 12.55
C PRO A 110 -9.38 24.88 14.07
N LEU A 111 -9.29 26.11 14.60
CA LEU A 111 -9.20 26.37 16.04
C LEU A 111 -10.51 26.06 16.76
N LEU A 112 -11.65 26.40 16.14
CA LEU A 112 -12.98 26.13 16.68
C LEU A 112 -13.27 24.61 16.70
N VAL A 113 -12.99 23.91 15.60
CA VAL A 113 -13.16 22.45 15.46
C VAL A 113 -12.27 21.70 16.45
N THR A 114 -10.97 22.00 16.47
CA THR A 114 -10.04 21.33 17.39
C THR A 114 -10.34 21.67 18.86
N GLY A 115 -10.79 22.90 19.14
CA GLY A 115 -11.24 23.32 20.46
C GLY A 115 -12.43 22.50 20.95
N ILE A 116 -13.49 22.36 20.14
CA ILE A 116 -14.68 21.58 20.48
C ILE A 116 -14.34 20.09 20.65
N LEU A 117 -13.51 19.51 19.76
CA LEU A 117 -13.10 18.10 19.88
C LEU A 117 -12.28 17.82 21.13
N SER A 118 -11.43 18.77 21.53
CA SER A 118 -10.58 18.66 22.72
C SER A 118 -11.37 18.79 24.03
N LEU A 119 -12.67 19.10 23.96
CA LEU A 119 -13.58 19.04 25.12
C LEU A 119 -14.14 17.62 25.38
N ALA A 120 -13.97 16.67 24.45
CA ALA A 120 -14.44 15.28 24.59
C ALA A 120 -13.45 14.40 25.38
N ALA A 121 -13.95 13.64 26.36
CA ALA A 121 -13.12 13.02 27.40
C ALA A 121 -12.41 11.69 27.01
N ARG A 122 -12.68 11.05 25.86
CA ARG A 122 -11.97 9.83 25.42
C ARG A 122 -11.86 9.69 23.89
N PRO A 123 -10.74 9.17 23.35
CA PRO A 123 -10.64 8.75 21.96
C PRO A 123 -11.47 7.47 21.69
N PRO A 124 -12.22 7.37 20.58
CA PRO A 124 -13.11 6.24 20.30
C PRO A 124 -12.35 4.96 19.93
N GLY A 125 -12.88 3.81 20.36
CA GLY A 125 -12.34 2.48 20.04
C GLY A 125 -12.50 2.10 18.56
N PRO A 126 -11.82 1.06 18.05
CA PRO A 126 -11.75 0.76 16.62
C PRO A 126 -13.09 0.36 15.97
N ARG A 127 -14.00 -0.30 16.71
CA ARG A 127 -15.35 -0.62 16.20
C ARG A 127 -16.26 0.60 16.15
N GLU A 128 -16.22 1.42 17.20
CA GLU A 128 -16.94 2.69 17.29
C GLU A 128 -16.45 3.67 16.22
N ARG A 129 -15.13 3.67 15.96
CA ARG A 129 -14.50 4.44 14.89
C ARG A 129 -15.04 4.08 13.51
N ARG A 130 -15.17 2.79 13.18
CA ARG A 130 -15.75 2.34 11.89
C ARG A 130 -17.22 2.74 11.75
N ARG A 131 -17.99 2.61 12.82
CA ARG A 131 -19.40 3.04 12.90
C ARG A 131 -19.54 4.55 12.65
N ILE A 132 -18.67 5.34 13.28
CA ILE A 132 -18.61 6.80 13.13
C ILE A 132 -18.19 7.19 11.70
N TRP A 133 -17.21 6.52 11.10
CA TRP A 133 -16.80 6.79 9.71
C TRP A 133 -17.92 6.55 8.70
N LEU A 134 -18.75 5.51 8.92
CA LEU A 134 -19.88 5.21 8.03
C LEU A 134 -21.02 6.23 8.20
N ASP A 135 -21.35 6.63 9.44
CA ASP A 135 -22.33 7.70 9.69
C ASP A 135 -21.85 9.06 9.13
N LEU A 136 -20.54 9.32 9.19
CA LEU A 136 -19.90 10.52 8.63
C LEU A 136 -19.98 10.54 7.10
N ALA A 137 -19.72 9.41 6.44
CA ALA A 137 -19.82 9.31 4.98
C ALA A 137 -21.26 9.57 4.51
N ILE A 138 -22.26 9.03 5.21
CA ILE A 138 -23.69 9.25 4.90
C ILE A 138 -24.07 10.72 5.09
N LEU A 139 -23.76 11.32 6.24
CA LEU A 139 -24.12 12.70 6.52
C LEU A 139 -23.40 13.69 5.59
N ALA A 140 -22.09 13.49 5.36
CA ALA A 140 -21.32 14.31 4.43
C ALA A 140 -21.87 14.20 3.00
N SER A 141 -22.23 12.98 2.55
CA SER A 141 -22.82 12.80 1.22
C SER A 141 -24.21 13.44 1.07
N ALA A 142 -25.07 13.33 2.09
CA ALA A 142 -26.42 13.90 2.06
C ALA A 142 -26.40 15.43 2.13
N VAL A 143 -25.51 16.01 2.95
CA VAL A 143 -25.39 17.47 3.05
C VAL A 143 -24.71 18.05 1.82
N PHE A 144 -23.66 17.39 1.29
CA PHE A 144 -23.05 17.78 0.02
C PHE A 144 -24.07 17.73 -1.12
N LEU A 145 -24.98 16.74 -1.14
CA LEU A 145 -26.05 16.68 -2.13
C LEU A 145 -27.00 17.89 -2.01
N VAL A 146 -27.38 18.26 -0.79
CA VAL A 146 -28.26 19.42 -0.53
C VAL A 146 -27.56 20.73 -0.89
N GLU A 147 -26.30 20.89 -0.52
CA GLU A 147 -25.46 22.05 -0.84
C GLU A 147 -25.21 22.17 -2.36
N TRP A 148 -24.93 21.05 -3.02
CA TRP A 148 -24.77 20.98 -4.46
C TRP A 148 -26.02 21.46 -5.18
N MET A 149 -27.21 21.01 -4.76
CA MET A 149 -28.49 21.37 -5.39
C MET A 149 -28.96 22.80 -5.07
N LEU A 150 -28.75 23.28 -3.83
CA LEU A 150 -29.30 24.57 -3.39
C LEU A 150 -28.34 25.75 -3.59
N VAL A 151 -27.03 25.49 -3.63
CA VAL A 151 -26.00 26.53 -3.57
C VAL A 151 -25.01 26.39 -4.73
N ALA A 152 -24.33 25.25 -4.86
CA ALA A 152 -23.24 25.14 -5.85
C ALA A 152 -23.75 25.17 -7.30
N GLU A 153 -24.82 24.43 -7.63
CA GLU A 153 -25.38 24.35 -8.98
C GLU A 153 -25.91 25.71 -9.49
N PRO A 154 -26.73 26.47 -8.72
CA PRO A 154 -27.12 27.83 -9.12
C PRO A 154 -25.94 28.78 -9.34
N ILE A 155 -24.88 28.65 -8.53
CA ILE A 155 -23.66 29.47 -8.65
C ILE A 155 -22.88 29.11 -9.91
N PHE A 156 -22.66 27.83 -10.18
CA PHE A 156 -22.01 27.35 -11.41
C PHE A 156 -22.79 27.72 -12.67
N ALA A 157 -24.12 27.76 -12.60
CA ALA A 157 -24.97 28.19 -13.72
C ALA A 157 -24.90 29.71 -14.00
N GLN A 158 -24.47 30.54 -13.03
CA GLN A 158 -24.43 32.01 -13.13
C GLN A 158 -23.01 32.58 -13.31
N LEU A 159 -21.97 31.74 -13.39
CA LEU A 159 -20.57 32.17 -13.36
C LEU A 159 -20.11 32.80 -14.69
N SER A 160 -20.04 34.13 -14.73
CA SER A 160 -19.36 34.87 -15.82
C SER A 160 -18.33 35.93 -15.40
N THR A 161 -17.97 36.18 -14.13
CA THR A 161 -17.09 37.35 -13.84
C THR A 161 -16.04 37.32 -12.71
N ASP A 162 -16.01 36.44 -11.69
CA ASP A 162 -14.87 36.42 -10.72
C ASP A 162 -14.64 35.06 -10.01
N PRO A 163 -13.54 34.34 -10.28
CA PRO A 163 -13.22 33.04 -9.67
C PRO A 163 -13.00 33.07 -8.16
N LEU A 164 -12.59 34.21 -7.59
CA LEU A 164 -12.29 34.31 -6.15
C LEU A 164 -13.56 34.36 -5.31
N ILE A 165 -14.58 35.08 -5.77
CA ILE A 165 -15.89 35.16 -5.12
C ILE A 165 -16.60 33.79 -5.20
N ALA A 166 -16.44 33.10 -6.33
CA ALA A 166 -16.93 31.73 -6.51
C ALA A 166 -16.29 30.73 -5.54
N GLY A 167 -14.98 30.86 -5.33
CA GLY A 167 -14.24 30.04 -4.36
C GLY A 167 -14.69 30.30 -2.92
N ALA A 168 -14.88 31.56 -2.54
CA ALA A 168 -15.37 31.92 -1.20
C ALA A 168 -16.77 31.33 -0.93
N GLY A 169 -17.71 31.49 -1.87
CA GLY A 169 -19.09 30.99 -1.73
C GLY A 169 -19.22 29.47 -1.56
N LEU A 170 -18.20 28.69 -1.95
CA LEU A 170 -18.15 27.24 -1.79
C LEU A 170 -17.40 26.78 -0.53
N ILE A 171 -16.37 27.52 -0.09
CA ILE A 171 -15.50 27.07 1.00
C ILE A 171 -16.15 27.25 2.38
N PHE A 172 -16.87 28.35 2.61
CA PHE A 172 -17.49 28.61 3.92
C PHE A 172 -18.53 27.55 4.32
N PRO A 173 -19.53 27.20 3.48
CA PRO A 173 -20.54 26.20 3.84
C PRO A 173 -19.94 24.80 4.10
N VAL A 174 -18.96 24.37 3.30
CA VAL A 174 -18.27 23.09 3.48
C VAL A 174 -17.60 22.99 4.86
N ILE A 175 -16.95 24.07 5.31
CA ILE A 175 -16.26 24.08 6.60
C ILE A 175 -17.24 24.23 7.77
N ASP A 176 -18.37 24.93 7.59
CA ASP A 176 -19.46 25.00 8.57
C ASP A 176 -20.11 23.64 8.86
N ILE A 177 -20.18 22.76 7.86
CA ILE A 177 -20.66 21.38 8.03
C ILE A 177 -19.70 20.59 8.92
N VAL A 178 -18.40 20.78 8.74
CA VAL A 178 -17.37 20.18 9.61
C VAL A 178 -17.51 20.69 11.04
N LEU A 179 -17.82 21.97 11.23
CA LEU A 179 -18.05 22.58 12.53
C LEU A 179 -19.34 22.05 13.21
N LEU A 180 -20.45 21.96 12.48
CA LEU A 180 -21.72 21.42 12.95
C LEU A 180 -21.57 19.94 13.35
N TRP A 181 -20.90 19.13 12.53
CA TRP A 181 -20.58 17.74 12.84
C TRP A 181 -19.77 17.63 14.13
N THR A 182 -18.77 18.50 14.30
CA THR A 182 -17.92 18.52 15.48
C THR A 182 -18.71 18.83 16.75
N ALA A 183 -19.66 19.77 16.69
CA ALA A 183 -20.56 20.10 17.79
C ALA A 183 -21.54 18.96 18.10
N MET A 184 -22.14 18.33 17.09
CA MET A 184 -23.02 17.17 17.26
C MET A 184 -22.29 15.96 17.86
N ARG A 185 -21.04 15.73 17.47
CA ARG A 185 -20.19 14.68 18.03
C ARG A 185 -19.93 14.90 19.52
N LEU A 186 -19.68 16.13 19.93
CA LEU A 186 -19.51 16.47 21.35
C LEU A 186 -20.77 16.10 22.16
N ILE A 187 -21.96 16.39 21.64
CA ILE A 187 -23.25 16.02 22.26
C ILE A 187 -23.45 14.50 22.32
N ALA A 188 -23.04 13.76 21.28
CA ALA A 188 -23.26 12.32 21.19
C ALA A 188 -22.32 11.47 22.06
N SER A 189 -21.16 12.00 22.47
CA SER A 189 -20.16 11.25 23.26
C SER A 189 -20.57 11.12 24.74
N ARG A 190 -21.03 9.92 25.16
CA ARG A 190 -21.63 9.63 26.49
C ARG A 190 -20.62 9.29 27.62
N PRO A 191 -19.72 10.20 28.02
CA PRO A 191 -19.88 10.70 29.39
C PRO A 191 -19.49 12.18 29.47
N ILE A 192 -20.48 13.07 29.48
CA ILE A 192 -20.22 14.51 29.42
C ILE A 192 -20.24 15.10 30.82
N HIS A 193 -19.09 15.66 31.25
CA HIS A 193 -18.95 16.44 32.48
C HIS A 193 -19.06 17.96 32.23
N LEU A 194 -19.66 18.39 31.12
CA LEU A 194 -20.08 19.76 30.84
C LEU A 194 -21.56 19.93 31.20
N PRO A 195 -21.99 21.09 31.75
CA PRO A 195 -23.41 21.36 31.94
C PRO A 195 -24.17 21.21 30.61
N ALA A 196 -25.33 20.54 30.61
CA ALA A 196 -26.13 20.32 29.40
C ALA A 196 -26.44 21.62 28.64
N LEU A 197 -26.62 22.71 29.38
CA LEU A 197 -26.80 24.05 28.81
C LEU A 197 -25.58 24.53 28.01
N CYS A 198 -24.34 24.27 28.44
CA CYS A 198 -23.14 24.66 27.69
C CYS A 198 -23.07 23.94 26.34
N LEU A 199 -23.41 22.65 26.31
CA LEU A 199 -23.44 21.87 25.07
C LEU A 199 -24.53 22.36 24.12
N PHE A 200 -25.71 22.62 24.67
CA PHE A 200 -26.81 23.18 23.91
C PHE A 200 -26.41 24.52 23.30
N LEU A 201 -25.84 25.44 24.08
CA LEU A 201 -25.38 26.74 23.60
C LEU A 201 -24.30 26.63 22.51
N LEU A 202 -23.33 25.71 22.65
CA LEU A 202 -22.30 25.46 21.63
C LEU A 202 -22.87 24.92 20.32
N ALA A 203 -23.81 23.98 20.40
CA ALA A 203 -24.44 23.43 19.20
C ALA A 203 -25.39 24.44 18.54
N THR A 204 -26.15 25.20 19.33
CA THR A 204 -26.97 26.30 18.81
C THR A 204 -26.10 27.37 18.15
N ALA A 205 -24.94 27.71 18.71
CA ALA A 205 -24.00 28.63 18.08
C ALA A 205 -23.53 28.12 16.71
N ALA A 206 -23.16 26.83 16.60
CA ALA A 206 -22.75 26.23 15.34
C ALA A 206 -23.88 26.22 14.29
N VAL A 207 -25.13 25.92 14.70
CA VAL A 207 -26.29 25.97 13.80
C VAL A 207 -26.57 27.39 13.31
N VAL A 208 -26.51 28.38 14.20
CA VAL A 208 -26.73 29.78 13.84
C VAL A 208 -25.66 30.25 12.85
N GLN A 209 -24.41 29.84 13.03
CA GLN A 209 -23.31 30.15 12.10
C GLN A 209 -23.58 29.58 10.70
N VAL A 210 -23.92 28.29 10.60
CA VAL A 210 -24.24 27.62 9.32
C VAL A 210 -25.38 28.35 8.59
N VAL A 211 -26.43 28.73 9.31
CA VAL A 211 -27.58 29.44 8.72
C VAL A 211 -27.19 30.84 8.24
N ALA A 212 -26.34 31.54 8.99
CA ALA A 212 -25.84 32.86 8.62
C ALA A 212 -25.01 32.80 7.33
N ASP A 213 -24.11 31.83 7.22
CA ASP A 213 -23.18 31.70 6.09
C ASP A 213 -23.89 31.21 4.82
N ILE A 214 -24.90 30.32 4.92
CA ILE A 214 -25.78 29.96 3.80
C ILE A 214 -26.56 31.19 3.29
N TRP A 215 -27.07 32.00 4.21
CA TRP A 215 -27.79 33.22 3.83
C TRP A 215 -26.87 34.26 3.20
N LEU A 216 -25.67 34.46 3.74
CA LEU A 216 -24.66 35.38 3.20
C LEU A 216 -24.21 34.94 1.80
N ALA A 217 -23.95 33.64 1.59
CA ALA A 217 -23.66 33.08 0.28
C ALA A 217 -24.80 33.34 -0.71
N SER A 218 -26.06 33.18 -0.29
CA SER A 218 -27.22 33.50 -1.12
C SER A 218 -27.40 35.00 -1.40
N GLN A 219 -26.93 35.91 -0.55
CA GLN A 219 -26.99 37.35 -0.86
C GLN A 219 -25.85 37.80 -1.78
N MET A 220 -24.67 37.17 -1.67
CA MET A 220 -23.55 37.40 -2.58
C MET A 220 -23.93 37.08 -4.03
N THR A 221 -24.68 36.00 -4.27
CA THR A 221 -25.13 35.61 -5.63
C THR A 221 -26.11 36.59 -6.26
N ILE A 222 -26.95 37.25 -5.46
CA ILE A 222 -27.92 38.24 -5.94
C ILE A 222 -27.28 39.65 -6.07
N GLY A 223 -25.98 39.78 -5.79
CA GLY A 223 -25.24 41.05 -5.88
C GLY A 223 -25.66 42.09 -4.83
N ARG A 224 -26.37 41.67 -3.77
CA ARG A 224 -26.88 42.54 -2.69
C ARG A 224 -25.97 42.56 -1.46
N TYR A 225 -24.76 42.04 -1.58
CA TYR A 225 -23.81 41.96 -0.49
C TYR A 225 -23.39 43.35 0.00
N ASP A 226 -23.75 43.69 1.24
CA ASP A 226 -23.22 44.86 1.95
C ASP A 226 -22.87 44.50 3.39
N ARG A 227 -21.75 45.02 3.91
CA ARG A 227 -21.37 44.75 5.31
C ARG A 227 -22.22 45.60 6.25
N GLY A 228 -22.83 44.94 7.24
CA GLY A 228 -23.87 45.53 8.11
C GLY A 228 -25.30 45.12 7.73
N ASP A 229 -25.48 44.14 6.85
CA ASP A 229 -26.76 43.50 6.55
C ASP A 229 -27.21 42.56 7.71
N PRO A 230 -28.51 42.23 7.86
CA PRO A 230 -29.03 41.47 8.99
C PRO A 230 -28.37 40.12 9.27
N ALA A 231 -27.71 39.45 8.32
CA ALA A 231 -26.99 38.20 8.64
C ALA A 231 -25.81 38.36 9.59
N TRP A 232 -25.18 39.54 9.66
CA TRP A 232 -24.12 39.77 10.65
C TRP A 232 -24.66 39.78 12.08
N ILE A 233 -25.97 39.97 12.27
CA ILE A 233 -26.67 39.75 13.54
C ILE A 233 -26.60 38.27 13.93
N ALA A 234 -26.77 37.35 12.98
CA ALA A 234 -26.72 35.91 13.25
C ALA A 234 -25.30 35.47 13.68
N VAL A 235 -24.26 35.97 13.03
CA VAL A 235 -22.86 35.79 13.48
C VAL A 235 -22.66 36.35 14.90
N GLY A 236 -23.24 37.52 15.19
CA GLY A 236 -23.25 38.11 16.54
C GLY A 236 -23.96 37.25 17.58
N ILE A 237 -25.07 36.61 17.22
CA ILE A 237 -25.79 35.68 18.09
C ILE A 237 -24.93 34.43 18.36
N ALA A 238 -24.29 33.86 17.34
CA ALA A 238 -23.41 32.69 17.50
C ALA A 238 -22.25 32.96 18.47
N THR A 239 -21.56 34.09 18.30
CA THR A 239 -20.47 34.50 19.21
C THR A 239 -20.97 34.79 20.63
N ALA A 240 -22.16 35.38 20.79
CA ALA A 240 -22.77 35.59 22.10
C ALA A 240 -23.09 34.26 22.80
N LEU A 241 -23.63 33.28 22.09
CA LEU A 241 -23.91 31.93 22.61
C LEU A 241 -22.62 31.21 23.06
N LEU A 242 -21.55 31.31 22.26
CA LEU A 242 -20.22 30.78 22.61
C LEU A 242 -19.65 31.44 23.87
N THR A 243 -19.80 32.76 23.99
CA THR A 243 -19.41 33.55 25.16
C THR A 243 -20.15 33.10 26.42
N VAL A 244 -21.48 32.94 26.33
CA VAL A 244 -22.31 32.47 27.45
C VAL A 244 -21.94 31.02 27.84
N ALA A 245 -21.65 30.16 26.87
CA ALA A 245 -21.22 28.78 27.14
C ALA A 245 -19.92 28.73 27.95
N GLY A 246 -18.93 29.56 27.59
CA GLY A 246 -17.67 29.72 28.34
C GLY A 246 -17.90 30.22 29.77
N ALA A 247 -18.69 31.28 29.94
CA ALA A 247 -19.00 31.84 31.26
C ALA A 247 -19.71 30.82 32.16
N ARG A 248 -20.66 30.09 31.60
CA ARG A 248 -21.45 29.08 32.31
C ARG A 248 -20.62 27.87 32.74
N SER A 249 -19.63 27.49 31.95
CA SER A 249 -18.65 26.45 32.27
C SER A 249 -17.74 26.88 33.42
N ALA A 250 -17.20 28.11 33.36
CA ALA A 250 -16.32 28.66 34.39
C ALA A 250 -16.99 28.80 35.77
N ALA A 251 -18.32 28.99 35.80
CA ALA A 251 -19.11 29.09 37.03
C ALA A 251 -19.41 27.74 37.71
N GLN A 252 -19.17 26.59 37.04
CA GLN A 252 -19.39 25.25 37.61
C GLN A 252 -18.20 24.30 37.32
N PRO A 253 -17.06 24.47 38.02
CA PRO A 253 -15.93 23.55 37.87
C PRO A 253 -16.29 22.16 38.43
N MET A 254 -16.31 21.14 37.55
CA MET A 254 -16.60 19.74 37.90
C MET A 254 -15.31 18.98 38.22
N PRO A 255 -15.20 18.27 39.37
CA PRO A 255 -14.03 17.45 39.71
C PRO A 255 -13.92 16.19 38.83
N ASP A 256 -12.69 15.71 38.64
CA ASP A 256 -12.34 14.50 37.87
C ASP A 256 -12.79 13.22 38.61
N ALA A 257 -14.08 12.91 38.62
CA ALA A 257 -14.62 11.71 39.25
C ALA A 257 -15.08 10.66 38.21
N ARG A 258 -14.57 9.43 38.40
CA ARG A 258 -14.97 8.21 37.68
C ARG A 258 -16.48 8.00 37.82
N LEU A 259 -17.19 7.83 36.70
CA LEU A 259 -18.62 7.51 36.76
C LEU A 259 -19.01 6.29 35.91
N ARG A 260 -19.83 5.47 36.58
CA ARG A 260 -20.64 4.35 36.09
C ARG A 260 -21.78 4.89 35.21
N GLY A 261 -22.15 4.08 34.22
CA GLY A 261 -23.21 4.40 33.26
C GLY A 261 -24.60 4.33 33.87
N SER A 262 -25.42 5.31 33.50
CA SER A 262 -26.86 5.10 33.34
C SER A 262 -27.23 5.48 31.90
N THR A 263 -27.94 4.58 31.24
CA THR A 263 -28.58 4.77 29.95
C THR A 263 -30.01 5.17 30.24
N ASP A 264 -30.38 6.41 29.92
CA ASP A 264 -31.60 6.72 29.17
C ASP A 264 -31.71 8.22 28.91
N GLY A 265 -31.87 8.57 27.64
CA GLY A 265 -32.02 9.95 27.19
C GLY A 265 -31.81 10.08 25.69
N LEU A 266 -32.79 10.70 25.02
CA LEU A 266 -33.00 11.18 23.62
C LEU A 266 -32.29 10.53 22.41
N LEU A 267 -31.24 9.75 22.59
CA LEU A 267 -30.45 9.01 21.61
C LEU A 267 -30.68 7.51 21.81
N SER A 268 -31.94 7.08 21.77
CA SER A 268 -32.27 5.67 21.67
C SER A 268 -32.11 5.23 20.20
N PRO A 269 -31.87 3.94 19.89
CA PRO A 269 -31.85 3.44 18.51
C PRO A 269 -33.09 3.86 17.68
N ARG A 270 -34.21 4.13 18.34
CA ARG A 270 -35.47 4.60 17.72
C ARG A 270 -35.38 6.03 17.17
N SER A 271 -34.70 6.96 17.86
CA SER A 271 -34.58 8.36 17.38
C SER A 271 -33.62 8.53 16.21
N LEU A 272 -32.61 7.65 16.09
CA LEU A 272 -31.72 7.58 14.93
C LEU A 272 -32.38 6.93 13.71
N MET A 273 -33.28 5.94 13.90
CA MET A 273 -34.13 5.43 12.82
C MET A 273 -35.03 6.52 12.25
N LEU A 274 -35.65 7.35 13.11
CA LEU A 274 -36.49 8.48 12.70
C LEU A 274 -35.75 9.50 11.82
N ALA A 275 -34.50 9.84 12.15
CA ALA A 275 -33.66 10.73 11.34
C ALA A 275 -33.30 10.12 9.97
N GLY A 276 -33.04 8.80 9.91
CA GLY A 276 -32.80 8.08 8.66
C GLY A 276 -34.02 8.03 7.74
N THR A 277 -35.23 7.85 8.30
CA THR A 277 -36.49 7.98 7.55
C THR A 277 -36.73 9.41 7.07
N GLY A 278 -36.34 10.43 7.83
CA GLY A 278 -36.46 11.83 7.41
C GLY A 278 -35.60 12.14 6.17
N ALA A 279 -34.36 11.68 6.15
CA ALA A 279 -33.46 11.84 5.01
C ALA A 279 -33.93 11.05 3.76
N LEU A 280 -34.46 9.84 3.94
CA LEU A 280 -35.03 9.04 2.85
C LEU A 280 -36.29 9.67 2.26
N THR A 281 -37.15 10.24 3.12
CA THR A 281 -38.38 10.91 2.70
C THR A 281 -38.06 12.20 1.93
N ALA A 282 -37.08 12.99 2.39
CA ALA A 282 -36.59 14.16 1.67
C ALA A 282 -36.01 13.78 0.29
N LEU A 283 -35.20 12.72 0.22
CA LEU A 283 -34.63 12.22 -1.05
C LEU A 283 -35.70 11.79 -2.06
N VAL A 284 -36.75 11.09 -1.59
CA VAL A 284 -37.86 10.64 -2.44
C VAL A 284 -38.73 11.82 -2.88
N ILE A 285 -39.01 12.78 -2.01
CA ILE A 285 -39.77 13.99 -2.36
C ILE A 285 -39.01 14.80 -3.42
N THR A 286 -37.70 14.98 -3.29
CA THR A 286 -36.87 15.71 -4.26
C THR A 286 -36.73 14.96 -5.59
N ALA A 287 -36.57 13.63 -5.56
CA ALA A 287 -36.52 12.79 -6.77
C ALA A 287 -37.85 12.78 -7.54
N VAL A 288 -38.98 12.87 -6.85
CA VAL A 288 -40.32 12.95 -7.46
C VAL A 288 -40.62 14.35 -8.00
N HIS A 289 -40.11 15.43 -7.38
CA HIS A 289 -40.34 16.81 -7.84
C HIS A 289 -39.46 17.26 -9.02
N LEU A 290 -38.31 16.62 -9.27
CA LEU A 290 -37.35 17.06 -10.30
C LEU A 290 -37.18 16.10 -11.49
N TRP A 291 -38.09 15.16 -11.70
CA TRP A 291 -37.97 14.20 -12.82
C TRP A 291 -38.08 14.91 -14.17
N GLY A 292 -36.93 15.19 -14.80
CA GLY A 292 -36.83 15.77 -16.14
C GLY A 292 -35.77 16.88 -16.34
N GLN A 293 -35.17 17.44 -15.28
CA GLN A 293 -34.22 18.57 -15.39
C GLN A 293 -32.87 18.35 -14.68
N ILE A 294 -32.52 17.11 -14.32
CA ILE A 294 -31.37 16.85 -13.44
C ILE A 294 -30.09 16.57 -14.23
N PRO A 295 -28.95 17.22 -13.91
CA PRO A 295 -27.63 16.88 -14.45
C PRO A 295 -27.20 15.43 -14.11
N PRO A 296 -26.34 14.80 -14.92
CA PRO A 296 -25.98 13.38 -14.77
C PRO A 296 -25.24 13.01 -13.47
N VAL A 297 -24.73 14.00 -12.70
CA VAL A 297 -23.95 13.78 -11.47
C VAL A 297 -24.85 13.52 -10.25
N THR A 298 -26.03 14.15 -10.19
CA THR A 298 -26.96 14.09 -9.05
C THR A 298 -27.55 12.69 -8.80
N PRO A 299 -27.94 11.90 -9.83
CA PRO A 299 -28.36 10.50 -9.65
C PRO A 299 -27.26 9.62 -9.06
N GLY A 300 -25.99 9.88 -9.43
CA GLY A 300 -24.84 9.14 -8.93
C GLY A 300 -24.58 9.37 -7.43
N LEU A 301 -24.66 10.63 -6.99
CA LEU A 301 -24.52 10.99 -5.57
C LEU A 301 -25.70 10.48 -4.72
N ALA A 302 -26.92 10.51 -5.26
CA ALA A 302 -28.09 9.94 -4.60
C ALA A 302 -27.98 8.41 -4.44
N ALA A 303 -27.50 7.71 -5.48
CA ALA A 303 -27.26 6.26 -5.43
C ALA A 303 -26.15 5.87 -4.43
N LEU A 304 -25.07 6.66 -4.36
CA LEU A 304 -24.00 6.48 -3.39
C LEU A 304 -24.51 6.65 -1.95
N THR A 305 -25.33 7.68 -1.70
CA THR A 305 -25.93 7.94 -0.38
C THR A 305 -26.84 6.78 0.03
N LEU A 306 -27.67 6.27 -0.89
CA LEU A 306 -28.54 5.12 -0.67
C LEU A 306 -27.75 3.84 -0.35
N LEU A 307 -26.66 3.60 -1.09
CA LEU A 307 -25.76 2.47 -0.86
C LEU A 307 -25.12 2.53 0.53
N LEU A 308 -24.61 3.70 0.94
CA LEU A 308 -24.02 3.89 2.27
C LEU A 308 -25.04 3.67 3.39
N VAL A 309 -26.29 4.14 3.21
CA VAL A 309 -27.41 3.87 4.12
C VAL A 309 -27.72 2.37 4.19
N MET A 310 -27.73 1.65 3.07
CA MET A 310 -27.95 0.20 3.06
C MET A 310 -26.83 -0.57 3.78
N VAL A 311 -25.57 -0.23 3.53
CA VAL A 311 -24.42 -0.82 4.25
C VAL A 311 -24.54 -0.55 5.75
N ARG A 312 -25.01 0.64 6.13
CA ARG A 312 -25.23 1.00 7.53
C ARG A 312 -26.35 0.20 8.18
N VAL A 313 -27.47 0.02 7.50
CA VAL A 313 -28.57 -0.84 7.94
C VAL A 313 -28.10 -2.28 8.09
N ALA A 314 -27.30 -2.80 7.16
CA ALA A 314 -26.73 -4.15 7.23
C ALA A 314 -25.78 -4.32 8.42
N VAL A 315 -24.93 -3.33 8.73
CA VAL A 315 -24.07 -3.34 9.92
C VAL A 315 -24.89 -3.29 11.21
N VAL A 316 -25.95 -2.48 11.27
CA VAL A 316 -26.85 -2.42 12.43
C VAL A 316 -27.65 -3.71 12.61
N LEU A 317 -28.09 -4.34 11.52
CA LEU A 317 -28.75 -5.66 11.56
C LEU A 317 -27.76 -6.75 12.00
N SER A 318 -26.53 -6.75 11.49
CA SER A 318 -25.47 -7.67 11.92
C SER A 318 -25.14 -7.51 13.42
N ASP A 319 -25.07 -6.27 13.90
CA ASP A 319 -24.89 -5.98 15.33
C ASP A 319 -26.11 -6.42 16.16
N ALA A 320 -27.33 -6.25 15.64
CA ALA A 320 -28.57 -6.68 16.31
C ALA A 320 -28.71 -8.21 16.40
N PHE A 321 -28.35 -8.94 15.33
CA PHE A 321 -28.32 -10.41 15.34
C PHE A 321 -27.19 -10.95 16.22
N GLY A 322 -26.02 -10.29 16.21
CA GLY A 322 -24.91 -10.58 17.14
C GLY A 322 -25.29 -10.31 18.60
N LEU A 323 -26.01 -9.23 18.88
CA LEU A 323 -26.54 -8.91 20.20
C LEU A 323 -27.62 -9.89 20.64
N GLN A 324 -28.49 -10.41 19.76
CA GLN A 324 -29.43 -11.47 20.14
C GLN A 324 -28.73 -12.79 20.53
N GLY A 325 -27.64 -13.14 19.85
CA GLY A 325 -26.80 -14.28 20.23
C GLY A 325 -26.11 -14.08 21.58
N GLN A 326 -25.57 -12.88 21.82
CA GLN A 326 -24.93 -12.52 23.09
C GLN A 326 -25.95 -12.34 24.23
N LEU A 327 -27.16 -11.84 23.97
CA LEU A 327 -28.22 -11.69 24.97
C LEU A 327 -28.80 -13.06 25.35
N ARG A 328 -28.88 -14.03 24.42
CA ARG A 328 -29.23 -15.43 24.76
C ARG A 328 -28.14 -16.09 25.60
N ALA A 329 -26.87 -15.95 25.21
CA ALA A 329 -25.75 -16.48 25.99
C ALA A 329 -25.62 -15.81 27.37
N ALA A 330 -25.79 -14.49 27.45
CA ALA A 330 -25.77 -13.72 28.69
C ALA A 330 -27.03 -13.95 29.54
N LYS A 331 -28.19 -14.21 28.94
CA LYS A 331 -29.41 -14.62 29.67
C LYS A 331 -29.24 -16.01 30.27
N ILE A 332 -28.66 -16.96 29.54
CA ILE A 332 -28.35 -18.31 30.05
C ILE A 332 -27.30 -18.23 31.18
N ASP A 333 -26.25 -17.42 31.01
CA ASP A 333 -25.22 -17.17 32.02
C ASP A 333 -25.78 -16.41 33.25
N LEU A 334 -26.73 -15.49 33.05
CA LEU A 334 -27.40 -14.77 34.15
C LEU A 334 -28.43 -15.66 34.87
N GLU A 335 -29.18 -16.50 34.16
CA GLU A 335 -30.09 -17.49 34.75
C GLU A 335 -29.30 -18.54 35.55
N GLN A 336 -28.13 -18.97 35.06
CA GLN A 336 -27.20 -19.83 35.81
C GLN A 336 -26.60 -19.12 37.03
N ARG A 337 -26.23 -17.83 36.92
CA ARG A 337 -25.72 -17.04 38.06
C ARG A 337 -26.80 -16.69 39.09
N VAL A 338 -28.04 -16.51 38.66
CA VAL A 338 -29.19 -16.29 39.55
C VAL A 338 -29.58 -17.59 40.24
N ALA A 339 -29.64 -18.72 39.52
CA ALA A 339 -29.86 -20.04 40.11
C ALA A 339 -28.74 -20.44 41.09
N ALA A 340 -27.48 -20.13 40.77
CA ALA A 340 -26.34 -20.30 41.67
C ALA A 340 -26.43 -19.39 42.91
N ARG A 341 -26.83 -18.11 42.75
CA ARG A 341 -27.01 -17.18 43.89
C ARG A 341 -28.20 -17.53 44.78
N THR A 342 -29.31 -18.03 44.24
CA THR A 342 -30.46 -18.46 45.04
C THR A 342 -30.15 -19.74 45.81
N ALA A 343 -29.40 -20.66 45.20
CA ALA A 343 -28.88 -21.85 45.89
C ALA A 343 -27.82 -21.49 46.95
N GLU A 344 -26.99 -20.47 46.71
CA GLU A 344 -25.99 -19.94 47.65
C GLU A 344 -26.63 -19.20 48.84
N LEU A 345 -27.77 -18.52 48.63
CA LEU A 345 -28.52 -17.79 49.67
C LEU A 345 -29.28 -18.73 50.62
N ASP A 346 -29.89 -19.80 50.11
CA ASP A 346 -30.52 -20.85 50.93
C ASP A 346 -29.48 -21.66 51.73
N ARG A 347 -28.28 -21.81 51.16
CA ARG A 347 -27.14 -22.48 51.80
C ARG A 347 -26.53 -21.62 52.92
N THR A 348 -26.38 -20.31 52.72
CA THR A 348 -25.84 -19.39 53.74
C THR A 348 -26.76 -19.21 54.95
N VAL A 349 -28.09 -19.26 54.78
CA VAL A 349 -29.05 -19.19 55.91
C VAL A 349 -28.99 -20.45 56.78
N THR A 350 -28.68 -21.61 56.18
CA THR A 350 -28.54 -22.89 56.88
C THR A 350 -27.16 -23.03 57.54
N GLU A 351 -26.10 -22.58 56.85
CA GLU A 351 -24.70 -22.60 57.33
C GLU A 351 -24.47 -21.66 58.54
N LEU A 352 -25.15 -20.53 58.62
CA LEU A 352 -25.06 -19.58 59.76
C LEU A 352 -25.57 -20.17 61.09
N ARG A 353 -26.50 -21.14 61.05
CA ARG A 353 -27.01 -21.82 62.25
C ARG A 353 -26.08 -22.92 62.76
N THR A 354 -25.27 -23.52 61.89
CA THR A 354 -24.29 -24.57 62.24
C THR A 354 -22.88 -24.02 62.49
N ALA A 355 -22.54 -22.86 61.91
CA ALA A 355 -21.21 -22.26 62.04
C ALA A 355 -20.86 -21.78 63.46
N LEU A 356 -21.85 -21.42 64.29
CA LEU A 356 -21.58 -20.89 65.64
C LEU A 356 -21.04 -21.96 66.62
N ALA A 357 -21.32 -23.25 66.39
CA ALA A 357 -20.85 -24.35 67.24
C ALA A 357 -19.54 -25.01 66.74
N ALA A 358 -19.14 -24.80 65.48
CA ALA A 358 -17.97 -25.42 64.86
C ALA A 358 -16.70 -24.52 64.85
N VAL A 359 -16.87 -23.20 65.04
CA VAL A 359 -15.78 -22.22 64.93
C VAL A 359 -14.72 -22.32 66.04
N GLU A 360 -15.06 -22.86 67.21
CA GLU A 360 -14.10 -23.01 68.32
C GLU A 360 -13.26 -24.29 68.22
N ALA A 361 -13.78 -25.37 67.63
CA ALA A 361 -13.04 -26.63 67.48
C ALA A 361 -12.10 -26.62 66.24
N ALA A 362 -12.44 -25.90 65.17
CA ALA A 362 -11.66 -25.85 63.93
C ALA A 362 -10.37 -24.98 64.03
N ARG A 363 -10.37 -23.95 64.89
CA ARG A 363 -9.25 -22.99 65.02
C ARG A 363 -7.93 -23.61 65.51
N LEU A 364 -7.99 -24.70 66.27
CA LEU A 364 -6.79 -25.34 66.83
C LEU A 364 -6.17 -26.39 65.87
N ALA A 365 -6.94 -26.94 64.94
CA ALA A 365 -6.46 -27.91 63.95
C ALA A 365 -5.86 -27.23 62.69
N GLU A 366 -6.44 -26.10 62.25
CA GLU A 366 -6.04 -25.38 61.03
C GLU A 366 -4.68 -24.64 61.19
N ALA A 367 -4.31 -24.26 62.42
CA ALA A 367 -3.04 -23.59 62.71
C ALA A 367 -1.82 -24.54 62.64
N ALA A 368 -2.03 -25.86 62.79
CA ALA A 368 -0.96 -26.87 62.74
C ALA A 368 -0.63 -27.27 61.30
N THR A 369 -1.64 -27.53 60.46
CA THR A 369 -1.47 -27.85 59.02
C THR A 369 -0.97 -26.68 58.19
N ARG A 370 -1.31 -25.44 58.58
CA ARG A 370 -0.85 -24.23 57.87
C ARG A 370 0.65 -23.98 58.00
N ARG A 371 1.26 -24.27 59.16
CA ARG A 371 2.71 -24.14 59.37
C ARG A 371 3.53 -25.17 58.60
N GLU A 372 3.02 -26.38 58.47
CA GLU A 372 3.69 -27.47 57.74
C GLU A 372 3.61 -27.26 56.21
N ALA A 373 2.47 -26.76 55.72
CA ALA A 373 2.30 -26.37 54.31
C ALA A 373 3.11 -25.11 53.94
N GLU A 374 3.28 -24.16 54.85
CA GLU A 374 4.12 -22.96 54.64
C GLU A 374 5.62 -23.32 54.56
N ALA A 375 6.12 -24.24 55.39
CA ALA A 375 7.52 -24.70 55.34
C ALA A 375 7.87 -25.51 54.07
N LEU A 376 6.95 -26.37 53.60
CA LEU A 376 7.07 -27.07 52.31
C LEU A 376 6.98 -26.09 51.12
N ARG A 377 6.18 -25.02 51.24
CA ARG A 377 6.08 -23.99 50.21
C ARG A 377 7.33 -23.12 50.13
N ASP A 378 7.93 -22.75 51.26
CA ASP A 378 9.15 -21.90 51.27
C ASP A 378 10.36 -22.63 50.69
N THR A 379 10.50 -23.93 50.98
CA THR A 379 11.54 -24.79 50.38
C THR A 379 11.32 -25.00 48.87
N ALA A 380 10.08 -25.22 48.43
CA ALA A 380 9.75 -25.30 47.01
C ALA A 380 9.94 -23.95 46.26
N THR A 381 9.68 -22.83 46.93
CA THR A 381 9.85 -21.47 46.36
C THR A 381 11.33 -21.13 46.18
N ALA A 382 12.20 -21.58 47.09
CA ALA A 382 13.66 -21.44 46.95
C ALA A 382 14.21 -22.24 45.75
N ILE A 383 13.66 -23.43 45.46
CA ILE A 383 14.02 -24.26 44.30
C ILE A 383 13.59 -23.61 42.98
N GLY A 384 12.47 -22.88 42.96
CA GLY A 384 11.99 -22.13 41.79
C GLY A 384 12.77 -20.85 41.45
N SER A 385 13.82 -20.51 42.20
CA SER A 385 14.61 -19.27 42.00
C SER A 385 15.68 -19.37 40.91
N THR A 386 15.95 -20.56 40.40
CA THR A 386 16.90 -20.80 39.30
C THR A 386 16.22 -21.49 38.13
N LEU A 387 16.57 -21.09 36.91
CA LEU A 387 16.03 -21.63 35.66
C LEU A 387 17.03 -22.58 34.97
N ASP A 388 18.18 -22.82 35.60
CA ASP A 388 19.18 -23.79 35.15
C ASP A 388 18.75 -25.19 35.62
N LEU A 389 18.40 -26.05 34.66
CA LEU A 389 17.88 -27.39 34.91
C LEU A 389 18.81 -28.23 35.79
N ASP A 390 20.13 -28.13 35.60
CA ASP A 390 21.07 -28.94 36.36
C ASP A 390 21.13 -28.48 37.82
N ARG A 391 21.12 -27.15 38.04
CA ARG A 391 21.08 -26.57 39.39
C ARG A 391 19.75 -26.84 40.10
N VAL A 392 18.63 -26.83 39.37
CA VAL A 392 17.32 -27.21 39.94
C VAL A 392 17.35 -28.66 40.39
N LEU A 393 17.85 -29.58 39.55
CA LEU A 393 17.91 -31.01 39.89
C LEU A 393 18.79 -31.28 41.12
N GLU A 394 19.94 -30.63 41.21
CA GLU A 394 20.81 -30.71 42.40
C GLU A 394 20.10 -30.16 43.64
N ALA A 395 19.53 -28.97 43.55
CA ALA A 395 18.81 -28.36 44.68
C ALA A 395 17.62 -29.22 45.15
N VAL A 396 16.90 -29.86 44.22
CA VAL A 396 15.79 -30.78 44.53
C VAL A 396 16.29 -32.00 45.31
N LEU A 397 17.37 -32.64 44.87
CA LEU A 397 17.94 -33.81 45.55
C LEU A 397 18.50 -33.44 46.95
N ASP A 398 19.07 -32.25 47.09
CA ASP A 398 19.64 -31.77 48.37
C ASP A 398 18.57 -31.52 49.43
N HIS A 399 17.41 -31.05 48.99
CA HIS A 399 16.30 -30.73 49.88
C HIS A 399 15.39 -31.92 50.16
N ALA A 400 15.42 -32.97 49.32
CA ALA A 400 14.67 -34.20 49.55
C ALA A 400 14.96 -34.80 50.93
N GLY A 401 16.19 -34.68 51.45
CA GLY A 401 16.61 -35.20 52.75
C GLY A 401 15.94 -34.51 53.94
N ARG A 402 15.41 -33.30 53.74
CA ARG A 402 14.65 -32.56 54.76
C ARG A 402 13.17 -33.00 54.82
N VAL A 403 12.66 -33.60 53.75
CA VAL A 403 11.26 -34.04 53.63
C VAL A 403 11.12 -35.49 54.09
N VAL A 404 12.06 -36.34 53.67
CA VAL A 404 12.12 -37.75 54.06
C VAL A 404 13.58 -38.13 54.27
N ALA A 405 13.92 -38.59 55.47
CA ALA A 405 15.27 -39.08 55.78
C ALA A 405 15.61 -40.28 54.88
N HIS A 406 16.74 -40.21 54.19
CA HIS A 406 17.23 -41.24 53.26
C HIS A 406 18.76 -41.18 53.17
N ASP A 407 19.36 -42.27 52.68
CA ASP A 407 20.80 -42.40 52.48
C ASP A 407 21.24 -42.02 51.05
N ALA A 408 20.37 -42.19 50.06
CA ALA A 408 20.62 -41.79 48.68
C ALA A 408 19.31 -41.40 47.98
N ALA A 409 19.39 -40.50 47.00
CA ALA A 409 18.26 -40.09 46.17
C ALA A 409 18.67 -39.84 44.71
N SER A 410 17.76 -40.09 43.77
CA SER A 410 18.01 -39.96 42.34
C SER A 410 16.79 -39.43 41.59
N TYR A 411 17.07 -38.68 40.52
CA TYR A 411 16.09 -38.31 39.52
C TYR A 411 16.24 -39.19 38.28
N MET A 412 15.16 -39.86 37.89
CA MET A 412 15.08 -40.70 36.69
C MET A 412 14.21 -40.02 35.63
N LYS A 413 14.76 -39.90 34.43
CA LYS A 413 14.07 -39.34 33.26
C LYS A 413 13.87 -40.43 32.21
N VAL A 414 12.66 -40.48 31.67
CA VAL A 414 12.31 -41.37 30.56
C VAL A 414 12.16 -40.56 29.28
N ARG A 415 12.92 -40.90 28.24
CA ARG A 415 12.84 -40.29 26.91
C ARG A 415 12.93 -41.37 25.85
N ASP A 416 12.05 -41.31 24.85
CA ASP A 416 12.04 -42.21 23.70
C ASP A 416 12.04 -43.71 24.09
N GLY A 417 11.34 -44.05 25.17
CA GLY A 417 11.25 -45.43 25.67
C GLY A 417 12.48 -45.92 26.46
N ILE A 418 13.43 -45.04 26.76
CA ILE A 418 14.64 -45.35 27.54
C ILE A 418 14.70 -44.49 28.81
N ALA A 419 14.91 -45.14 29.94
CA ALA A 419 15.15 -44.50 31.23
C ALA A 419 16.64 -44.28 31.47
N SER A 420 16.96 -43.12 32.05
CA SER A 420 18.31 -42.72 32.45
C SER A 420 18.23 -41.97 33.78
N PHE A 421 19.37 -41.82 34.46
CA PHE A 421 19.50 -41.12 35.73
C PHE A 421 20.39 -39.87 35.57
N PRO A 422 19.86 -38.74 35.10
CA PRO A 422 20.66 -37.56 34.82
C PRO A 422 21.39 -37.00 36.05
N ARG A 423 20.82 -37.19 37.25
CA ARG A 423 21.36 -36.72 38.53
C ARG A 423 21.01 -37.67 39.66
N HIS A 424 21.97 -37.89 40.56
CA HIS A 424 21.84 -38.72 41.76
C HIS A 424 22.75 -38.19 42.88
N ARG A 425 22.44 -38.54 44.13
CA ARG A 425 23.18 -38.15 45.33
C ARG A 425 23.20 -39.31 46.34
N GLY A 426 24.32 -39.53 47.02
CA GLY A 426 24.49 -40.61 48.00
C GLY A 426 24.81 -42.00 47.41
N TYR A 427 24.68 -42.17 46.08
CA TYR A 427 24.98 -43.44 45.40
C TYR A 427 26.46 -43.62 45.08
N ALA A 428 27.20 -42.53 44.88
CA ALA A 428 28.63 -42.57 44.55
C ALA A 428 29.46 -43.09 45.74
N GLU A 429 29.17 -42.64 46.96
CA GLU A 429 29.85 -43.06 48.20
C GLU A 429 29.60 -44.54 48.53
N ARG A 430 28.64 -45.17 47.86
CA ARG A 430 28.20 -46.56 48.07
C ARG A 430 28.49 -47.47 46.88
N GLY A 431 29.30 -47.02 45.92
CA GLY A 431 29.77 -47.82 44.79
C GLY A 431 28.80 -47.97 43.62
N ALA A 432 27.68 -47.21 43.60
CA ALA A 432 26.64 -47.31 42.57
C ALA A 432 26.58 -46.09 41.60
N GLY A 433 27.39 -45.06 41.82
CA GLY A 433 27.36 -43.81 41.04
C GLY A 433 27.70 -43.99 39.56
N GLU A 434 28.84 -44.61 39.24
CA GLU A 434 29.24 -44.84 37.83
C GLU A 434 28.24 -45.72 37.06
N TRP A 435 27.55 -46.62 37.77
CA TRP A 435 26.52 -47.45 37.18
C TRP A 435 25.33 -46.59 36.74
N LEU A 436 24.85 -45.69 37.61
CA LEU A 436 23.72 -44.80 37.32
C LEU A 436 24.01 -43.83 36.17
N ASP A 437 25.23 -43.29 36.09
CA ASP A 437 25.63 -42.37 35.01
C ASP A 437 25.56 -43.04 33.62
N ARG A 438 25.97 -44.31 33.55
CA ARG A 438 26.00 -45.12 32.33
C ARG A 438 24.67 -45.84 32.02
N ALA A 439 23.78 -45.96 33.00
CA ALA A 439 22.55 -46.73 32.85
C ALA A 439 21.62 -46.15 31.76
N ARG A 440 21.23 -47.02 30.82
CA ARG A 440 20.21 -46.78 29.80
C ARG A 440 19.29 -47.99 29.77
N ILE A 441 18.14 -47.89 30.44
CA ILE A 441 17.26 -49.03 30.72
C ILE A 441 15.99 -48.89 29.88
N PRO A 442 15.64 -49.86 29.03
CA PRO A 442 14.34 -49.85 28.34
C PRO A 442 13.19 -49.77 29.33
N VAL A 443 12.13 -49.01 29.01
CA VAL A 443 10.99 -48.83 29.93
C VAL A 443 10.35 -50.16 30.35
N SER A 444 10.37 -51.17 29.49
CA SER A 444 9.88 -52.53 29.79
C SER A 444 10.64 -53.25 30.91
N GLU A 445 11.86 -52.83 31.22
CA GLU A 445 12.76 -53.48 32.20
C GLU A 445 12.79 -52.74 33.54
N LEU A 446 11.95 -51.72 33.73
CA LEU A 446 11.94 -50.88 34.93
C LEU A 446 11.36 -51.54 36.19
N GLY A 447 10.86 -52.78 36.10
CA GLY A 447 10.30 -53.50 37.24
C GLY A 447 9.21 -52.68 37.96
N PRO A 448 9.26 -52.55 39.30
CA PRO A 448 8.27 -51.76 40.05
C PRO A 448 8.25 -50.26 39.70
N LEU A 449 9.33 -49.71 39.11
CA LEU A 449 9.35 -48.30 38.67
C LEU A 449 8.46 -48.05 37.44
N LEU A 450 8.09 -49.10 36.69
CA LEU A 450 7.17 -48.98 35.55
C LEU A 450 5.80 -48.46 36.01
N THR A 451 5.27 -48.97 37.12
CA THR A 451 3.99 -48.53 37.72
C THR A 451 4.00 -47.03 38.04
N VAL A 452 5.14 -46.52 38.53
CA VAL A 452 5.30 -45.09 38.83
C VAL A 452 5.22 -44.25 37.56
N TYR A 453 5.80 -44.73 36.47
CA TYR A 453 5.80 -44.02 35.19
C TYR A 453 4.46 -44.09 34.45
N THR A 454 3.83 -45.26 34.39
CA THR A 454 2.61 -45.48 33.59
C THR A 454 1.33 -45.15 34.34
N GLU A 455 1.24 -45.50 35.63
CA GLU A 455 0.04 -45.30 36.43
C GLU A 455 0.12 -44.01 37.29
N GLY A 456 1.32 -43.44 37.43
CA GLY A 456 1.52 -42.26 38.27
C GLY A 456 1.22 -42.52 39.75
N ARG A 457 1.45 -43.76 40.22
CA ARG A 457 1.27 -44.19 41.61
C ARG A 457 2.60 -44.31 42.33
N ASN A 458 2.61 -44.04 43.63
CA ASN A 458 3.78 -44.21 44.47
C ASN A 458 4.09 -45.70 44.64
N VAL A 459 5.37 -46.04 44.76
CA VAL A 459 5.82 -47.40 45.04
C VAL A 459 6.73 -47.36 46.26
N VAL A 460 6.39 -48.16 47.26
CA VAL A 460 7.18 -48.36 48.47
C VAL A 460 7.64 -49.81 48.51
N VAL A 461 8.95 -50.01 48.59
CA VAL A 461 9.56 -51.33 48.74
C VAL A 461 10.23 -51.38 50.12
N PRO A 462 9.56 -51.99 51.12
CA PRO A 462 10.05 -52.03 52.50
C PRO A 462 11.21 -53.03 52.69
N ASP A 463 11.34 -54.01 51.81
CA ASP A 463 12.48 -54.92 51.76
C ASP A 463 13.05 -54.97 50.33
N ALA A 464 14.16 -54.28 50.13
CA ALA A 464 14.84 -54.21 48.84
C ALA A 464 15.51 -55.54 48.45
N LEU A 465 15.80 -56.44 49.40
CA LEU A 465 16.41 -57.74 49.10
C LEU A 465 15.40 -58.72 48.49
N ALA A 466 14.11 -58.45 48.63
CA ALA A 466 13.02 -59.20 47.99
C ALA A 466 12.85 -58.85 46.49
N VAL A 467 13.55 -57.82 46.00
CA VAL A 467 13.55 -57.39 44.59
C VAL A 467 14.92 -57.62 43.99
N VAL A 468 14.98 -58.14 42.77
CA VAL A 468 16.25 -58.35 42.08
C VAL A 468 16.84 -57.00 41.68
N HIS A 469 18.01 -56.70 42.22
CA HIS A 469 18.79 -55.51 41.90
C HIS A 469 20.20 -55.88 41.43
N PRO A 470 20.87 -55.01 40.66
CA PRO A 470 22.28 -55.19 40.34
C PRO A 470 23.15 -55.28 41.61
N PRO A 471 24.28 -56.01 41.60
CA PRO A 471 25.15 -56.20 42.77
C PRO A 471 25.60 -54.88 43.43
N GLU A 472 25.75 -53.83 42.64
CA GLU A 472 26.11 -52.46 43.06
C GLU A 472 25.09 -51.86 44.05
N PHE A 473 23.89 -52.42 44.13
CA PHE A 473 22.82 -51.99 45.03
C PHE A 473 22.56 -52.95 46.20
N ALA A 474 23.45 -53.91 46.48
CA ALA A 474 23.28 -54.87 47.59
C ALA A 474 23.21 -54.23 48.99
N TRP A 475 23.59 -52.96 49.11
CA TRP A 475 23.50 -52.18 50.33
C TRP A 475 22.09 -51.63 50.61
N MET A 476 21.19 -51.61 49.62
CA MET A 476 19.83 -51.11 49.79
C MET A 476 19.03 -52.04 50.72
N ARG A 477 18.22 -51.46 51.61
CA ARG A 477 17.34 -52.21 52.52
C ARG A 477 15.87 -51.86 52.32
N SER A 478 15.57 -50.60 52.01
CA SER A 478 14.23 -50.18 51.57
C SER A 478 14.35 -49.00 50.62
N TRP A 479 13.42 -48.86 49.67
CA TRP A 479 13.36 -47.71 48.78
C TRP A 479 11.93 -47.28 48.48
N VAL A 480 11.78 -46.00 48.15
CA VAL A 480 10.51 -45.41 47.72
C VAL A 480 10.72 -44.67 46.42
N ALA A 481 9.77 -44.80 45.50
CA ALA A 481 9.73 -44.03 44.27
C ALA A 481 8.39 -43.34 44.10
N VAL A 482 8.44 -42.07 43.72
CA VAL A 482 7.26 -41.23 43.53
C VAL A 482 7.32 -40.55 42.17
N PRO A 483 6.16 -40.35 41.52
CA PRO A 483 6.11 -39.64 40.25
C PRO A 483 6.34 -38.14 40.48
N MET A 484 7.12 -37.53 39.60
CA MET A 484 7.23 -36.07 39.52
C MET A 484 6.27 -35.58 38.46
N LYS A 485 5.12 -34.99 38.86
CA LYS A 485 4.09 -34.57 37.90
C LYS A 485 4.16 -33.09 37.60
N SER A 486 3.89 -32.74 36.34
CA SER A 486 3.49 -31.39 35.95
C SER A 486 2.24 -31.48 35.08
N HIS A 487 1.22 -30.68 35.39
CA HIS A 487 -0.07 -30.67 34.67
C HIS A 487 -0.70 -32.06 34.49
N GLY A 488 -0.53 -32.95 35.47
CA GLY A 488 -1.08 -34.32 35.46
C GLY A 488 -0.26 -35.34 34.65
N ARG A 489 0.85 -34.95 34.02
CA ARG A 489 1.78 -35.84 33.32
C ARG A 489 3.00 -36.14 34.18
N VAL A 490 3.47 -37.39 34.18
CA VAL A 490 4.72 -37.79 34.84
C VAL A 490 5.91 -37.33 34.00
N GLU A 491 6.66 -36.35 34.50
CA GLU A 491 7.84 -35.75 33.85
C GLU A 491 9.15 -36.45 34.26
N GLY A 492 9.10 -37.25 35.32
CA GLY A 492 10.20 -38.09 35.79
C GLY A 492 9.84 -38.81 37.08
N ILE A 493 10.78 -39.56 37.62
CA ILE A 493 10.59 -40.33 38.85
C ILE A 493 11.67 -39.91 39.84
N MET A 494 11.25 -39.64 41.08
CA MET A 494 12.16 -39.41 42.19
C MET A 494 12.24 -40.68 43.04
N CYS A 495 13.46 -41.17 43.24
CA CYS A 495 13.71 -42.34 44.09
C CYS A 495 14.50 -41.92 45.32
N ALA A 496 14.14 -42.47 46.49
CA ALA A 496 14.90 -42.34 47.72
C ALA A 496 15.14 -43.72 48.35
N VAL A 497 16.33 -43.94 48.90
CA VAL A 497 16.82 -45.25 49.34
C VAL A 497 17.38 -45.16 50.75
N ARG A 498 17.16 -46.21 51.56
CA ARG A 498 17.79 -46.41 52.88
C ARG A 498 18.65 -47.67 52.88
N ALA A 499 19.81 -47.57 53.50
CA ALA A 499 20.77 -48.65 53.73
C ALA A 499 20.55 -49.37 55.08
N GLY A 500 19.70 -48.80 55.95
CA GLY A 500 19.35 -49.35 57.26
C GLY A 500 18.30 -48.49 57.99
N GLY A 501 17.86 -48.93 59.17
CA GLY A 501 16.82 -48.25 59.95
C GLY A 501 15.41 -48.73 59.61
N ALA A 502 14.39 -47.95 60.01
CA ALA A 502 12.99 -48.28 59.73
C ALA A 502 12.70 -48.23 58.22
N PRO A 503 12.00 -49.23 57.66
CA PRO A 503 11.66 -49.24 56.24
C PRO A 503 10.75 -48.06 55.90
N PHE A 504 10.75 -47.63 54.63
CA PHE A 504 9.80 -46.63 54.16
C PHE A 504 8.37 -47.12 54.36
N VAL A 505 7.50 -46.19 54.76
CA VAL A 505 6.05 -46.42 54.89
C VAL A 505 5.28 -45.53 53.92
N GLU A 506 4.00 -45.81 53.72
CA GLU A 506 3.15 -45.02 52.79
C GLU A 506 3.13 -43.52 53.14
N ALA A 507 3.23 -43.18 54.44
CA ALA A 507 3.33 -41.79 54.87
C ALA A 507 4.62 -41.09 54.38
N ASP A 508 5.74 -41.81 54.22
CA ASP A 508 6.96 -41.28 53.61
C ASP A 508 6.75 -41.02 52.13
N ALA A 509 6.07 -41.94 51.43
CA ALA A 509 5.75 -41.78 50.01
C ALA A 509 4.83 -40.58 49.75
N VAL A 510 3.82 -40.36 50.60
CA VAL A 510 2.92 -39.20 50.49
C VAL A 510 3.68 -37.88 50.67
N ARG A 511 4.60 -37.80 51.64
CA ARG A 511 5.44 -36.61 51.85
C ARG A 511 6.40 -36.37 50.70
N LEU A 512 7.08 -37.42 50.22
CA LEU A 512 8.01 -37.32 49.10
C LEU A 512 7.27 -36.96 47.80
N ALA A 513 6.07 -37.52 47.56
CA ALA A 513 5.24 -37.21 46.40
C ALA A 513 4.79 -35.74 46.38
N ALA A 514 4.37 -35.20 47.54
CA ALA A 514 4.00 -33.79 47.63
C ALA A 514 5.17 -32.85 47.29
N PHE A 515 6.39 -33.20 47.69
CA PHE A 515 7.61 -32.48 47.31
C PHE A 515 7.96 -32.69 45.83
N ALA A 516 7.85 -33.93 45.33
CA ALA A 516 8.13 -34.31 43.96
C ALA A 516 7.22 -33.63 42.93
N ASP A 517 5.95 -33.39 43.25
CA ASP A 517 5.02 -32.63 42.39
C ASP A 517 5.43 -31.15 42.28
N GLN A 518 5.90 -30.54 43.38
CA GLN A 518 6.41 -29.16 43.34
C GLN A 518 7.72 -29.07 42.53
N ALA A 519 8.64 -30.01 42.76
CA ALA A 519 9.87 -30.11 42.00
C ALA A 519 9.62 -30.41 40.50
N GLY A 520 8.59 -31.21 40.20
CA GLY A 520 8.17 -31.51 38.82
C GLY A 520 7.77 -30.25 38.04
N ASN A 521 7.06 -29.32 38.67
CA ASN A 521 6.73 -28.03 38.06
C ASN A 521 7.97 -27.14 37.85
N ALA A 522 8.88 -27.07 38.82
CA ALA A 522 10.11 -26.29 38.70
C ALA A 522 11.02 -26.81 37.56
N ILE A 523 11.17 -28.13 37.46
CA ILE A 523 11.93 -28.81 36.38
C ILE A 523 11.26 -28.57 35.02
N ALA A 524 9.93 -28.66 34.93
CA ALA A 524 9.20 -28.38 33.70
C ALA A 524 9.39 -26.92 33.24
N HIS A 525 9.36 -25.96 34.17
CA HIS A 525 9.60 -24.55 33.88
C HIS A 525 11.04 -24.28 33.42
N ALA A 526 12.05 -24.82 34.11
CA ALA A 526 13.46 -24.68 33.72
C ALA A 526 13.71 -25.26 32.31
N ARG A 527 13.10 -26.42 32.01
CA ARG A 527 13.20 -27.06 30.69
C ARG A 527 12.53 -26.23 29.60
N LEU A 528 11.32 -25.74 29.85
CA LEU A 528 10.60 -24.88 28.90
C LEU A 528 11.38 -23.59 28.65
N PHE A 529 11.93 -22.99 29.70
CA PHE A 529 12.77 -21.80 29.59
C PHE A 529 13.99 -22.05 28.71
N ALA A 530 14.74 -23.14 28.95
CA ALA A 530 15.89 -23.51 28.13
C ALA A 530 15.51 -23.71 26.66
N GLU A 531 14.41 -24.42 26.37
CA GLU A 531 13.92 -24.61 25.00
C GLU A 531 13.52 -23.30 24.32
N THR A 532 12.83 -22.41 25.05
CA THR A 532 12.45 -21.09 24.53
C THR A 532 13.67 -20.20 24.28
N HIS A 533 14.71 -20.29 25.13
CA HIS A 533 15.93 -19.50 25.00
C HIS A 533 16.76 -19.97 23.79
N ASP A 534 16.93 -21.29 23.62
CA ASP A 534 17.58 -21.87 22.43
C ASP A 534 16.83 -21.50 21.15
N ARG A 535 15.49 -21.54 21.18
CA ARG A 535 14.67 -21.15 20.02
C ARG A 535 14.80 -19.66 19.72
N ALA A 536 14.88 -18.80 20.73
CA ALA A 536 15.07 -17.36 20.57
C ALA A 536 16.45 -17.06 19.94
N ALA A 537 17.52 -17.66 20.44
CA ALA A 537 18.87 -17.49 19.89
C ALA A 537 18.96 -17.91 18.41
N ARG A 538 18.29 -19.00 18.02
CA ARG A 538 18.23 -19.43 16.61
C ARG A 538 17.46 -18.44 15.73
N LEU A 539 16.34 -17.90 16.22
CA LEU A 539 15.58 -16.90 15.47
C LEU A 539 16.35 -15.58 15.31
N GLU A 540 17.14 -15.20 16.30
CA GLU A 540 18.01 -14.02 16.24
C GLU A 540 19.05 -14.17 15.12
N LEU A 541 19.75 -15.31 15.03
CA LEU A 541 20.69 -15.58 13.94
C LEU A 541 20.04 -15.57 12.56
N VAL A 542 18.81 -16.08 12.43
CA VAL A 542 18.03 -16.01 11.18
C VAL A 542 17.67 -14.56 10.84
N ALA A 543 17.26 -13.76 11.83
CA ALA A 543 16.91 -12.36 11.64
C ALA A 543 18.13 -11.51 11.25
N GLU A 544 19.28 -11.73 11.89
CA GLU A 544 20.55 -11.09 11.53
C GLU A 544 20.95 -11.40 10.08
N LEU A 545 20.83 -12.68 9.67
CA LEU A 545 21.11 -13.09 8.31
C LEU A 545 20.14 -12.44 7.31
N ALA A 546 18.85 -12.43 7.61
CA ALA A 546 17.83 -11.78 6.78
C ALA A 546 18.12 -10.28 6.61
N ALA A 547 18.51 -9.59 7.69
CA ALA A 547 18.89 -8.18 7.66
C ALA A 547 20.15 -7.95 6.81
N SER A 548 21.18 -8.78 7.00
CA SER A 548 22.43 -8.71 6.23
C SER A 548 22.19 -8.88 4.72
N ILE A 549 21.41 -9.89 4.31
CA ILE A 549 21.04 -10.14 2.91
C ILE A 549 20.22 -8.96 2.33
N SER A 550 19.34 -8.37 3.13
CA SER A 550 18.45 -7.30 2.68
C SER A 550 19.18 -5.98 2.43
N LEU A 551 20.26 -5.71 3.17
CA LEU A 551 21.05 -4.49 3.05
C LEU A 551 21.96 -4.48 1.80
N GLN A 552 22.29 -5.64 1.24
CA GLN A 552 23.15 -5.72 0.08
C GLN A 552 22.41 -5.27 -1.20
N GLN A 553 23.07 -4.39 -1.95
CA GLN A 553 22.60 -3.93 -3.26
C GLN A 553 23.19 -4.76 -4.41
N GLN A 554 24.40 -5.28 -4.23
CA GLN A 554 25.04 -6.14 -5.23
C GLN A 554 24.71 -7.60 -4.97
N VAL A 555 24.36 -8.32 -6.04
CA VAL A 555 24.00 -9.74 -5.98
C VAL A 555 25.17 -10.60 -5.49
N GLY A 556 26.41 -10.24 -5.83
CA GLY A 556 27.60 -10.95 -5.33
C GLY A 556 27.72 -10.88 -3.81
N ASP A 557 27.69 -9.67 -3.24
CA ASP A 557 27.83 -9.43 -1.80
C ASP A 557 26.68 -10.06 -0.99
N LEU A 558 25.47 -10.01 -1.55
CA LEU A 558 24.28 -10.69 -1.01
C LEU A 558 24.52 -12.19 -0.86
N LEU A 559 24.97 -12.84 -1.93
CA LEU A 559 25.15 -14.28 -1.96
C LEU A 559 26.31 -14.72 -1.08
N GLN A 560 27.38 -13.94 -1.02
CA GLN A 560 28.49 -14.19 -0.09
C GLN A 560 28.04 -14.08 1.38
N SER A 561 27.29 -13.03 1.72
CA SER A 561 26.71 -12.86 3.06
C SER A 561 25.78 -14.03 3.43
N ALA A 562 24.98 -14.50 2.47
CA ALA A 562 24.09 -15.64 2.65
C ALA A 562 24.84 -16.95 2.93
N VAL A 563 25.92 -17.21 2.20
CA VAL A 563 26.77 -18.38 2.38
C VAL A 563 27.44 -18.38 3.76
N GLU A 564 27.98 -17.23 4.19
CA GLU A 564 28.60 -17.10 5.52
C GLU A 564 27.60 -17.28 6.66
N GLY A 565 26.41 -16.68 6.52
CA GLY A 565 25.33 -16.86 7.49
C GLY A 565 24.83 -18.30 7.54
N ALA A 566 24.67 -18.97 6.39
CA ALA A 566 24.29 -20.37 6.32
C ALA A 566 25.29 -21.28 7.05
N SER A 567 26.60 -21.02 6.89
CA SER A 567 27.65 -21.79 7.59
C SER A 567 27.55 -21.64 9.10
N ARG A 568 27.34 -20.42 9.61
CA ARG A 568 27.16 -20.18 11.06
C ARG A 568 25.87 -20.81 11.60
N LEU A 569 24.76 -20.65 10.88
CA LEU A 569 23.44 -21.12 11.30
C LEU A 569 23.33 -22.64 11.32
N LEU A 570 23.85 -23.30 10.30
CA LEU A 570 23.88 -24.77 10.19
C LEU A 570 25.08 -25.38 10.92
N GLN A 571 25.99 -24.55 11.45
CA GLN A 571 27.26 -24.93 12.06
C GLN A 571 28.03 -25.95 11.22
N VAL A 572 28.16 -25.66 9.93
CA VAL A 572 28.88 -26.47 8.96
C VAL A 572 30.11 -25.72 8.47
N GLU A 573 31.15 -26.48 8.15
CA GLU A 573 32.43 -25.94 7.66
C GLU A 573 32.32 -25.40 6.23
N GLN A 574 31.48 -26.03 5.41
CA GLN A 574 31.37 -25.74 3.98
C GLN A 574 29.98 -25.31 3.59
N THR A 575 29.88 -24.21 2.87
CA THR A 575 28.63 -23.76 2.24
C THR A 575 28.90 -23.16 0.86
N ALA A 576 27.98 -23.33 -0.07
CA ALA A 576 28.07 -22.74 -1.40
C ALA A 576 26.69 -22.43 -1.98
N ILE A 577 26.61 -21.39 -2.80
CA ILE A 577 25.44 -21.08 -3.62
C ILE A 577 25.81 -21.18 -5.09
N ALA A 578 25.05 -21.99 -5.84
CA ALA A 578 25.14 -22.08 -7.28
C ALA A 578 23.86 -21.54 -7.93
N LEU A 579 23.98 -20.63 -8.89
CA LEU A 579 22.85 -20.05 -9.61
C LEU A 579 22.63 -20.73 -10.96
N LEU A 580 21.36 -20.88 -11.32
CA LEU A 580 20.91 -21.40 -12.60
C LEU A 580 20.89 -20.28 -13.65
N ASP A 581 21.42 -20.58 -14.84
CA ASP A 581 21.36 -19.65 -15.97
C ASP A 581 19.94 -19.50 -16.54
N HIS A 582 19.75 -18.50 -17.41
CA HIS A 582 18.42 -18.18 -17.98
C HIS A 582 17.87 -19.29 -18.88
N GLY A 583 18.74 -20.15 -19.43
CA GLY A 583 18.36 -21.32 -20.22
C GLY A 583 18.02 -22.56 -19.40
N GLY A 584 18.36 -22.57 -18.10
CA GLY A 584 18.12 -23.72 -17.23
C GLY A 584 19.06 -24.90 -17.48
N GLU A 585 20.19 -24.69 -18.14
CA GLU A 585 21.11 -25.75 -18.57
C GLU A 585 22.39 -25.80 -17.75
N ARG A 586 22.77 -24.70 -17.09
CA ARG A 586 24.03 -24.58 -16.36
C ARG A 586 23.82 -24.02 -14.96
N LEU A 587 24.53 -24.60 -13.99
CA LEU A 587 24.69 -24.09 -12.64
C LEU A 587 26.08 -23.48 -12.50
N THR A 588 26.17 -22.24 -12.05
CA THR A 588 27.46 -21.59 -11.75
C THR A 588 27.56 -21.35 -10.27
N VAL A 589 28.62 -21.83 -9.63
CA VAL A 589 28.94 -21.49 -8.24
C VAL A 589 29.34 -20.01 -8.21
N VAL A 590 28.56 -19.19 -7.53
CA VAL A 590 28.75 -17.72 -7.51
C VAL A 590 29.23 -17.20 -6.16
N ALA A 591 29.02 -17.97 -5.10
CA ALA A 591 29.49 -17.65 -3.75
C ALA A 591 29.76 -18.95 -3.00
N ASP A 592 30.81 -18.98 -2.19
CA ASP A 592 31.17 -20.12 -1.38
C ASP A 592 32.00 -19.75 -0.14
N ARG A 593 31.99 -20.69 0.81
CA ARG A 593 32.84 -20.71 2.00
C ARG A 593 33.51 -22.08 2.01
N PRO A 594 34.78 -22.17 1.58
CA PRO A 594 35.49 -23.43 1.51
C PRO A 594 35.79 -23.95 2.92
N GLY A 595 35.94 -25.27 3.03
CA GLY A 595 36.27 -25.92 4.29
C GLY A 595 37.75 -25.74 4.66
N PRO A 596 38.16 -26.18 5.87
CA PRO A 596 39.56 -26.15 6.29
C PRO A 596 40.45 -26.91 5.29
N GLY A 597 41.38 -26.19 4.62
CA GLY A 597 42.29 -26.76 3.64
C GLY A 597 41.77 -26.83 2.19
N GLU A 598 40.58 -26.29 1.90
CA GLU A 598 40.02 -26.20 0.55
C GLU A 598 40.17 -24.79 -0.06
N HIS A 599 40.09 -24.72 -1.39
CA HIS A 599 40.08 -23.46 -2.14
C HIS A 599 38.66 -23.12 -2.57
N SER A 600 38.41 -21.83 -2.81
CA SER A 600 37.11 -21.36 -3.29
C SER A 600 36.75 -21.96 -4.67
N ALA A 601 35.52 -22.46 -4.76
CA ALA A 601 34.89 -22.98 -5.98
C ALA A 601 34.12 -21.91 -6.77
N ALA A 602 34.11 -20.65 -6.31
CA ALA A 602 33.44 -19.55 -7.01
C ALA A 602 33.97 -19.40 -8.46
N GLY A 603 33.03 -19.26 -9.40
CA GLY A 603 33.27 -19.24 -10.84
C GLY A 603 33.22 -20.60 -11.53
N THR A 604 33.05 -21.70 -10.80
CA THR A 604 32.93 -23.03 -11.41
C THR A 604 31.56 -23.21 -12.08
N VAL A 605 31.56 -23.68 -13.33
CA VAL A 605 30.34 -23.93 -14.11
C VAL A 605 30.11 -25.43 -14.24
N LEU A 606 28.91 -25.87 -13.89
CA LEU A 606 28.45 -27.24 -13.97
C LEU A 606 27.34 -27.33 -15.02
N HIS A 607 27.54 -28.16 -16.04
CA HIS A 607 26.51 -28.44 -17.03
C HIS A 607 25.55 -29.51 -16.49
N LEU A 608 24.24 -29.19 -16.45
CA LEU A 608 23.25 -30.09 -15.85
C LEU A 608 23.06 -31.40 -16.61
N ARG A 609 23.44 -31.45 -17.90
CA ARG A 609 23.50 -32.69 -18.69
C ARG A 609 24.47 -33.73 -18.12
N ASP A 610 25.56 -33.29 -17.49
CA ASP A 610 26.62 -34.14 -16.96
C ASP A 610 26.31 -34.56 -15.49
N HIS A 611 25.27 -33.98 -14.90
CA HIS A 611 24.85 -34.19 -13.52
C HIS A 611 23.33 -34.36 -13.40
N PRO A 612 22.78 -35.52 -13.81
CA PRO A 612 21.33 -35.76 -13.87
C PRO A 612 20.65 -35.65 -12.49
N ASP A 613 21.38 -35.93 -11.41
CA ASP A 613 20.88 -35.80 -10.03
C ASP A 613 20.62 -34.34 -9.64
N LEU A 614 21.51 -33.41 -9.99
CA LEU A 614 21.32 -31.98 -9.78
C LEU A 614 20.17 -31.43 -10.63
N ALA A 615 20.05 -31.92 -11.87
CA ALA A 615 18.92 -31.59 -12.74
C ALA A 615 17.59 -32.13 -12.19
N ALA A 616 17.59 -33.27 -11.50
CA ALA A 616 16.40 -33.82 -10.84
C ALA A 616 16.01 -32.99 -9.61
N ILE A 617 16.97 -32.54 -8.81
CA ILE A 617 16.74 -31.64 -7.65
C ILE A 617 16.05 -30.36 -8.10
N ILE A 618 16.57 -29.70 -9.13
CA ILE A 618 16.02 -28.44 -9.66
C ILE A 618 14.61 -28.67 -10.22
N ARG A 619 14.39 -29.74 -11.00
CA ARG A 619 13.08 -30.05 -11.59
C ARG A 619 12.03 -30.42 -10.54
N ARG A 620 12.39 -31.23 -9.55
CA ARG A 620 11.48 -31.72 -8.50
C ARG A 620 11.33 -30.74 -7.33
N ARG A 621 12.22 -29.76 -7.20
CA ARG A 621 12.30 -28.82 -6.07
C ARG A 621 12.37 -29.51 -4.71
N GLN A 622 13.04 -30.65 -4.67
CA GLN A 622 13.17 -31.45 -3.46
C GLN A 622 14.59 -31.38 -2.93
N ARG A 623 14.72 -31.21 -1.62
CA ARG A 623 16.01 -31.28 -0.92
C ARG A 623 16.60 -32.68 -1.01
N ILE A 624 17.92 -32.77 -1.00
CA ILE A 624 18.66 -34.03 -0.88
C ILE A 624 19.63 -33.93 0.27
N ILE A 625 19.70 -35.01 1.05
CA ILE A 625 20.63 -35.17 2.16
C ILE A 625 21.41 -36.43 1.90
N VAL A 626 22.74 -36.32 1.93
CA VAL A 626 23.66 -37.42 1.72
C VAL A 626 24.42 -37.65 3.02
N ALA A 627 24.19 -38.80 3.64
CA ALA A 627 24.78 -39.18 4.93
C ALA A 627 26.21 -39.74 4.84
N ASP A 628 26.67 -40.13 3.64
CA ASP A 628 28.09 -40.33 3.31
C ASP A 628 28.30 -40.08 1.81
N PRO A 629 28.87 -38.93 1.41
CA PRO A 629 29.12 -38.58 0.01
C PRO A 629 30.08 -39.53 -0.73
N ARG A 630 30.73 -40.46 -0.02
CA ARG A 630 31.59 -41.50 -0.62
C ARG A 630 30.79 -42.73 -1.05
N ALA A 631 29.70 -43.01 -0.35
CA ALA A 631 28.80 -44.13 -0.64
C ALA A 631 27.67 -43.72 -1.60
N ASP A 632 27.29 -42.44 -1.63
CA ASP A 632 26.24 -41.91 -2.50
C ASP A 632 26.75 -40.71 -3.33
N GLN A 633 26.80 -40.88 -4.65
CA GLN A 633 27.40 -39.93 -5.59
C GLN A 633 26.45 -38.83 -6.10
N ARG A 634 25.21 -38.77 -5.59
CA ARG A 634 24.17 -37.82 -6.08
C ARG A 634 24.54 -36.33 -5.98
N LEU A 635 25.61 -35.99 -5.24
CA LEU A 635 26.15 -34.62 -5.11
C LEU A 635 27.65 -34.50 -5.49
N SER A 636 28.23 -35.51 -6.15
CA SER A 636 29.68 -35.55 -6.45
C SER A 636 30.15 -34.46 -7.45
N GLY A 637 29.27 -33.94 -8.32
CA GLY A 637 29.61 -32.88 -9.27
C GLY A 637 30.02 -31.55 -8.62
N LEU A 638 29.33 -31.16 -7.53
CA LEU A 638 29.67 -29.97 -6.73
C LEU A 638 30.97 -30.15 -5.92
N HIS A 639 31.33 -31.39 -5.57
CA HIS A 639 32.58 -31.70 -4.89
C HIS A 639 33.79 -31.63 -5.81
N ALA A 640 33.66 -32.13 -7.05
CA ALA A 640 34.71 -32.04 -8.05
C ALA A 640 35.11 -30.58 -8.32
N ALA A 641 34.15 -29.65 -8.27
CA ALA A 641 34.39 -28.21 -8.39
C ALA A 641 35.31 -27.62 -7.30
N HIS A 642 35.15 -28.04 -6.04
CA HIS A 642 35.99 -27.59 -4.92
C HIS A 642 37.42 -28.20 -4.96
N GLY A 643 37.58 -29.38 -5.58
CA GLY A 643 38.87 -30.07 -5.69
C GLY A 643 39.70 -29.78 -6.96
N ALA A 644 39.08 -29.34 -8.05
CA ALA A 644 39.70 -29.32 -9.38
C ALA A 644 40.76 -28.22 -9.62
N ARG A 645 40.81 -27.15 -8.81
CA ARG A 645 41.84 -26.10 -8.97
C ARG A 645 43.24 -26.51 -8.47
N ALA A 646 43.38 -27.68 -7.83
CA ALA A 646 44.66 -28.24 -7.41
C ALA A 646 45.35 -29.02 -8.55
N THR A 647 45.74 -28.36 -9.64
CA THR A 647 46.67 -28.97 -10.62
C THR A 647 47.71 -27.98 -11.16
N THR A 648 48.75 -27.72 -10.36
CA THR A 648 50.09 -27.43 -10.92
C THR A 648 51.18 -28.05 -10.01
N ARG A 649 51.75 -29.17 -10.49
CA ARG A 649 53.05 -29.78 -10.13
C ARG A 649 53.33 -30.06 -8.63
N SER A 650 53.05 -31.29 -8.18
CA SER A 650 54.05 -32.27 -7.68
C SER A 650 53.39 -33.41 -6.90
N SER A 651 53.94 -34.62 -7.08
CA SER A 651 53.83 -35.85 -6.30
C SER A 651 52.63 -36.10 -5.37
N GLY A 652 51.79 -37.07 -5.77
CA GLY A 652 51.47 -38.26 -4.97
C GLY A 652 50.97 -38.06 -3.53
N THR A 653 49.73 -37.61 -3.34
CA THR A 653 48.79 -38.10 -2.30
C THR A 653 47.42 -37.46 -2.53
N ARG A 654 46.44 -38.25 -2.99
CA ARG A 654 45.03 -37.81 -3.10
C ARG A 654 44.45 -37.64 -1.69
N SER A 655 44.51 -36.43 -1.15
CA SER A 655 43.85 -36.06 0.10
C SER A 655 42.63 -35.18 -0.21
N HIS A 656 41.51 -35.81 -0.61
CA HIS A 656 40.21 -35.14 -0.60
C HIS A 656 39.77 -34.92 0.85
N PRO A 657 39.24 -33.74 1.21
CA PRO A 657 38.59 -33.53 2.50
C PRO A 657 37.44 -34.50 2.65
N ARG A 658 37.40 -35.13 3.82
CA ARG A 658 36.55 -36.27 4.11
C ARG A 658 35.15 -35.78 4.48
N LEU A 659 34.40 -35.19 3.55
CA LEU A 659 33.01 -34.84 3.81
C LEU A 659 32.26 -36.09 4.28
N ARG A 660 31.57 -35.96 5.41
CA ARG A 660 30.85 -37.02 6.09
C ARG A 660 29.36 -36.88 5.92
N ALA A 661 28.83 -35.66 5.83
CA ALA A 661 27.44 -35.43 5.48
C ALA A 661 27.29 -34.18 4.61
N GLN A 662 26.29 -34.17 3.73
CA GLN A 662 25.95 -33.03 2.88
C GLN A 662 24.44 -32.83 2.73
N LEU A 663 24.04 -31.57 2.55
CA LEU A 663 22.68 -31.13 2.28
C LEU A 663 22.67 -30.20 1.05
N ALA A 664 21.73 -30.44 0.14
CA ALA A 664 21.46 -29.57 -1.00
C ALA A 664 19.99 -29.13 -0.98
N GLN A 665 19.79 -27.81 -0.97
CA GLN A 665 18.49 -27.16 -0.86
C GLN A 665 18.23 -26.25 -2.08
N PRO A 666 17.11 -26.43 -2.81
CA PRO A 666 16.73 -25.52 -3.88
C PRO A 666 16.46 -24.09 -3.42
N LEU A 667 17.00 -23.11 -4.16
CA LEU A 667 16.63 -21.70 -4.06
C LEU A 667 15.40 -21.47 -4.95
N ALA A 668 14.19 -21.52 -4.39
CA ALA A 668 12.96 -21.44 -5.17
C ALA A 668 11.94 -20.48 -4.57
N VAL A 669 11.21 -19.77 -5.44
CA VAL A 669 10.06 -18.93 -5.08
C VAL A 669 8.92 -19.23 -6.05
N GLY A 670 7.78 -19.69 -5.54
CA GLY A 670 6.65 -20.09 -6.38
C GLY A 670 7.07 -21.15 -7.39
N ASN A 671 6.97 -20.82 -8.69
CA ASN A 671 7.37 -21.70 -9.79
C ASN A 671 8.80 -21.49 -10.33
N ALA A 672 9.53 -20.50 -9.82
CA ALA A 672 10.88 -20.20 -10.26
C ALA A 672 11.91 -20.90 -9.35
N VAL A 673 12.93 -21.50 -9.97
CA VAL A 673 14.12 -22.02 -9.28
C VAL A 673 15.31 -21.20 -9.74
N PHE A 674 15.99 -20.57 -8.79
CA PHE A 674 17.12 -19.68 -9.03
C PHE A 674 18.46 -20.40 -8.92
N GLY A 675 18.51 -21.54 -8.24
CA GLY A 675 19.77 -22.23 -7.95
C GLY A 675 19.69 -23.22 -6.80
N LEU A 676 20.84 -23.51 -6.20
CA LEU A 676 21.01 -24.43 -5.07
C LEU A 676 21.86 -23.78 -3.98
N LEU A 677 21.44 -23.96 -2.72
CA LEU A 677 22.27 -23.82 -1.53
C LEU A 677 22.81 -25.20 -1.16
N VAL A 678 24.10 -25.31 -0.94
CA VAL A 678 24.78 -26.56 -0.56
C VAL A 678 25.52 -26.35 0.75
N ALA A 679 25.42 -27.31 1.66
CA ALA A 679 26.04 -27.29 2.98
C ALA A 679 26.70 -28.65 3.28
N GLY A 680 27.92 -28.66 3.81
CA GLY A 680 28.69 -29.88 4.05
C GLY A 680 29.57 -29.82 5.31
N THR A 681 29.77 -30.97 5.94
CA THR A 681 30.61 -31.11 7.14
C THR A 681 31.54 -32.32 7.05
N THR A 682 32.73 -32.21 7.67
CA THR A 682 33.72 -33.29 7.78
C THR A 682 33.64 -34.05 9.11
N ASP A 683 32.78 -33.62 10.04
CA ASP A 683 32.58 -34.24 11.35
C ASP A 683 31.87 -35.61 11.21
N PRO A 684 32.51 -36.73 11.62
CA PRO A 684 31.93 -38.07 11.52
C PRO A 684 30.73 -38.32 12.44
N GLY A 685 30.47 -37.47 13.43
CA GLY A 685 29.31 -37.57 14.32
C GLY A 685 28.12 -36.70 13.92
N ARG A 686 28.28 -35.82 12.92
CA ARG A 686 27.27 -34.82 12.57
C ARG A 686 26.33 -35.30 11.46
N THR A 687 25.03 -35.28 11.76
CA THR A 687 23.92 -35.50 10.80
C THR A 687 23.15 -34.21 10.55
N PHE A 688 22.27 -34.17 9.55
CA PHE A 688 21.31 -33.07 9.33
C PHE A 688 19.91 -33.43 9.90
N PRO A 689 19.65 -33.19 11.19
CA PRO A 689 18.33 -33.41 11.78
C PRO A 689 17.28 -32.47 11.16
N GLU A 690 15.99 -32.73 11.41
CA GLU A 690 14.88 -31.93 10.85
C GLU A 690 15.01 -30.43 11.14
N GLY A 691 15.57 -30.04 12.28
CA GLY A 691 15.85 -28.65 12.62
C GLY A 691 16.82 -27.97 11.65
N ASP A 692 17.93 -28.63 11.31
CA ASP A 692 18.93 -28.09 10.38
C ASP A 692 18.37 -28.02 8.95
N GLN A 693 17.53 -28.99 8.58
CA GLN A 693 16.82 -28.98 7.28
C GLN A 693 15.87 -27.79 7.17
N ALA A 694 15.09 -27.52 8.21
CA ALA A 694 14.17 -26.38 8.24
C ALA A 694 14.92 -25.03 8.20
N LEU A 695 16.09 -24.95 8.85
CA LEU A 695 16.95 -23.77 8.78
C LEU A 695 17.53 -23.57 7.38
N ALA A 696 18.03 -24.63 6.74
CA ALA A 696 18.54 -24.58 5.37
C ALA A 696 17.45 -24.14 4.37
N GLU A 697 16.23 -24.67 4.52
CA GLU A 697 15.06 -24.26 3.74
C GLU A 697 14.73 -22.77 3.94
N THR A 698 14.78 -22.29 5.19
CA THR A 698 14.54 -20.88 5.52
C THR A 698 15.58 -19.96 4.86
N VAL A 699 16.87 -20.30 4.96
CA VAL A 699 17.95 -19.52 4.32
C VAL A 699 17.79 -19.53 2.80
N ALA A 700 17.52 -20.68 2.21
CA ALA A 700 17.31 -20.82 0.78
C ALA A 700 16.12 -19.97 0.28
N ALA A 701 15.03 -19.95 1.04
CA ALA A 701 13.86 -19.12 0.73
C ALA A 701 14.19 -17.62 0.81
N LEU A 702 14.89 -17.16 1.86
CA LEU A 702 15.29 -15.76 2.01
C LEU A 702 16.14 -15.28 0.83
N VAL A 703 17.13 -16.08 0.43
CA VAL A 703 17.98 -15.79 -0.73
C VAL A 703 17.15 -15.75 -2.01
N ALA A 704 16.29 -16.74 -2.23
CA ALA A 704 15.49 -16.84 -3.45
C ALA A 704 14.51 -15.67 -3.58
N VAL A 705 13.86 -15.24 -2.49
CA VAL A 705 12.97 -14.06 -2.47
C VAL A 705 13.73 -12.80 -2.83
N ARG A 706 14.94 -12.61 -2.28
CA ARG A 706 15.75 -11.43 -2.58
C ARG A 706 16.22 -11.43 -4.03
N LEU A 707 16.60 -12.58 -4.59
CA LEU A 707 16.94 -12.72 -6.01
C LEU A 707 15.75 -12.42 -6.93
N ASP A 708 14.54 -12.89 -6.59
CA ASP A 708 13.32 -12.57 -7.34
C ASP A 708 13.04 -11.06 -7.34
N GLN A 709 13.17 -10.41 -6.18
CA GLN A 709 12.98 -8.97 -6.06
C GLN A 709 13.96 -8.19 -6.94
N VAL A 710 15.25 -8.54 -6.92
CA VAL A 710 16.26 -7.89 -7.76
C VAL A 710 15.94 -8.05 -9.25
N ARG A 711 15.54 -9.25 -9.68
CA ARG A 711 15.15 -9.50 -11.08
C ARG A 711 13.92 -8.68 -11.51
N ARG A 712 12.89 -8.60 -10.65
CA ARG A 712 11.67 -7.82 -10.93
C ARG A 712 11.95 -6.33 -11.05
N LEU A 713 12.76 -5.78 -10.14
CA LEU A 713 13.13 -4.36 -10.17
C LEU A 713 13.90 -4.02 -11.44
N ALA A 714 14.82 -4.88 -11.88
CA ALA A 714 15.52 -4.68 -13.14
C ALA A 714 14.56 -4.63 -14.35
N ALA A 715 13.62 -5.57 -14.42
CA ALA A 715 12.61 -5.60 -15.49
C ALA A 715 11.67 -4.37 -15.48
N GLU A 716 11.26 -3.91 -14.29
CA GLU A 716 10.45 -2.70 -14.13
C GLU A 716 11.22 -1.44 -14.59
N HIS A 717 12.50 -1.33 -14.22
CA HIS A 717 13.36 -0.23 -14.65
C HIS A 717 13.51 -0.16 -16.17
N ASP A 718 13.73 -1.30 -16.84
CA ASP A 718 13.83 -1.36 -18.29
C ASP A 718 12.50 -1.00 -18.97
N ALA A 719 11.39 -1.54 -18.49
CA ALA A 719 10.05 -1.21 -18.99
C ALA A 719 9.78 0.30 -18.85
N ARG A 720 10.11 0.90 -17.70
CA ARG A 720 9.94 2.34 -17.48
C ARG A 720 10.77 3.17 -18.45
N ARG A 721 12.04 2.82 -18.68
CA ARG A 721 12.90 3.52 -19.65
C ARG A 721 12.31 3.50 -21.06
N THR A 722 11.77 2.37 -21.49
CA THR A 722 11.12 2.27 -22.82
C THR A 722 9.87 3.13 -22.91
N ALA A 723 9.05 3.17 -21.86
CA ALA A 723 7.84 3.99 -21.80
C ALA A 723 8.16 5.51 -21.78
N GLU A 724 9.17 5.91 -21.01
CA GLU A 724 9.64 7.30 -20.96
C GLU A 724 10.18 7.77 -22.32
N ALA A 725 10.96 6.94 -23.02
CA ALA A 725 11.44 7.25 -24.36
C ALA A 725 10.28 7.45 -25.35
N ALA A 726 9.27 6.58 -25.33
CA ALA A 726 8.08 6.70 -26.16
C ALA A 726 7.27 7.96 -25.82
N SER A 727 7.11 8.27 -24.53
CA SER A 727 6.39 9.47 -24.08
C SER A 727 7.10 10.75 -24.52
N SER A 728 8.43 10.81 -24.40
CA SER A 728 9.23 11.96 -24.85
C SER A 728 9.11 12.19 -26.36
N ALA A 729 9.16 11.12 -27.17
CA ALA A 729 8.97 11.20 -28.62
C ALA A 729 7.57 11.75 -28.97
N LYS A 730 6.52 11.29 -28.27
CA LYS A 730 5.15 11.79 -28.45
C LYS A 730 5.01 13.28 -28.11
N SER A 731 5.62 13.73 -27.02
CA SER A 731 5.61 15.15 -26.63
C SER A 731 6.32 16.04 -27.66
N ALA A 732 7.47 15.61 -28.18
CA ALA A 732 8.19 16.34 -29.22
C ALA A 732 7.35 16.49 -30.51
N PHE A 733 6.66 15.41 -30.92
CA PHE A 733 5.76 15.44 -32.07
C PHE A 733 4.59 16.44 -31.90
N LEU A 734 3.94 16.46 -30.73
CA LEU A 734 2.84 17.39 -30.44
C LEU A 734 3.30 18.85 -30.38
N ALA A 735 4.48 19.10 -29.82
CA ALA A 735 5.07 20.43 -29.74
C ALA A 735 5.37 20.99 -31.14
N ASN A 736 6.01 20.19 -32.01
CA ASN A 736 6.31 20.59 -33.39
C ASN A 736 5.02 20.81 -34.21
N THR A 737 4.04 19.90 -34.08
CA THR A 737 2.72 20.05 -34.71
C THR A 737 2.06 21.38 -34.34
N SER A 738 2.08 21.73 -33.06
CA SER A 738 1.48 22.99 -32.58
C SER A 738 2.19 24.23 -33.11
N HIS A 739 3.48 24.16 -33.41
CA HIS A 739 4.25 25.27 -33.98
C HIS A 739 3.91 25.47 -35.46
N GLU A 740 3.88 24.37 -36.21
CA GLU A 740 3.62 24.39 -37.67
C GLU A 740 2.17 24.76 -38.02
N LEU A 741 1.21 24.54 -37.11
CA LEU A 741 -0.16 25.02 -37.29
C LEU A 741 -0.32 26.51 -36.95
N ARG A 742 0.42 27.01 -35.94
CA ARG A 742 0.26 28.38 -35.45
C ARG A 742 0.82 29.42 -36.41
N THR A 743 1.93 29.13 -37.07
CA THR A 743 2.60 30.04 -38.01
C THR A 743 1.68 30.48 -39.16
N PRO A 744 1.07 29.58 -39.96
CA PRO A 744 0.15 30.00 -41.01
C PRO A 744 -1.14 30.61 -40.46
N LEU A 745 -1.66 30.14 -39.31
CA LEU A 745 -2.83 30.73 -38.68
C LEU A 745 -2.62 32.20 -38.31
N ASN A 746 -1.47 32.53 -37.72
CA ASN A 746 -1.10 33.91 -37.41
C ASN A 746 -0.91 34.76 -38.67
N GLY A 747 -0.43 34.15 -39.77
CA GLY A 747 -0.35 34.83 -41.07
C GLY A 747 -1.72 35.19 -41.66
N ILE A 748 -2.72 34.31 -41.49
CA ILE A 748 -4.12 34.58 -41.88
C ILE A 748 -4.69 35.73 -41.03
N LEU A 749 -4.61 35.58 -39.70
CA LEU A 749 -5.19 36.56 -38.77
C LEU A 749 -4.54 37.93 -38.93
N GLY A 750 -3.20 37.99 -38.94
CA GLY A 750 -2.48 39.26 -39.07
C GLY A 750 -2.76 40.00 -40.40
N ALA A 751 -2.89 39.26 -41.51
CA ALA A 751 -3.23 39.88 -42.79
C ALA A 751 -4.69 40.38 -42.82
N LEU A 752 -5.62 39.65 -42.19
CA LEU A 752 -7.01 40.08 -42.07
C LEU A 752 -7.17 41.28 -41.12
N ASP A 753 -6.48 41.27 -39.98
CA ASP A 753 -6.51 42.36 -38.98
C ASP A 753 -6.01 43.68 -39.60
N LEU A 754 -4.92 43.65 -40.38
CA LEU A 754 -4.40 44.84 -41.09
C LEU A 754 -5.40 45.43 -42.10
N VAL A 755 -6.19 44.58 -42.75
CA VAL A 755 -7.26 45.01 -43.67
C VAL A 755 -8.46 45.56 -42.90
N LEU A 756 -8.87 44.90 -41.82
CA LEU A 756 -10.04 45.29 -41.01
C LEU A 756 -9.82 46.58 -40.22
N ASP A 757 -8.61 46.81 -39.71
CA ASP A 757 -8.25 47.99 -38.92
C ASP A 757 -7.95 49.23 -39.79
N GLY A 758 -8.01 49.10 -41.12
CA GLY A 758 -7.83 50.21 -42.05
C GLY A 758 -6.38 50.70 -42.18
N PHE A 759 -5.40 49.86 -41.87
CA PHE A 759 -3.97 50.19 -42.01
C PHE A 759 -3.45 50.12 -43.45
N CYS A 760 -4.31 49.80 -44.42
CA CYS A 760 -3.98 49.72 -45.85
C CYS A 760 -4.14 51.09 -46.53
N LYS A 761 -3.18 51.47 -47.38
CA LYS A 761 -3.13 52.78 -48.05
C LYS A 761 -3.98 52.84 -49.32
N ASP A 762 -4.12 51.71 -50.02
CA ASP A 762 -4.89 51.60 -51.25
C ASP A 762 -5.48 50.19 -51.44
N GLY A 763 -6.29 50.03 -52.50
CA GLY A 763 -6.91 48.74 -52.82
C GLY A 763 -5.93 47.65 -53.28
N ALA A 764 -4.72 48.02 -53.72
CA ALA A 764 -3.71 47.05 -54.13
C ALA A 764 -3.03 46.40 -52.91
N GLU A 765 -2.80 47.17 -51.84
CA GLU A 765 -2.27 46.67 -50.56
C GLU A 765 -3.28 45.72 -49.88
N ILE A 766 -4.58 46.00 -49.99
CA ILE A 766 -5.66 45.08 -49.55
C ILE A 766 -5.62 43.77 -50.33
N GLU A 767 -5.47 43.83 -51.66
CA GLU A 767 -5.40 42.61 -52.48
C GLU A 767 -4.19 41.73 -52.11
N ASP A 768 -3.03 42.34 -51.84
CA ASP A 768 -1.82 41.61 -51.46
C ASP A 768 -1.93 40.96 -50.07
N LEU A 769 -2.56 41.64 -49.10
CA LEU A 769 -2.84 41.07 -47.77
C LEU A 769 -3.89 39.94 -47.85
N LEU A 770 -4.96 40.10 -48.64
CA LEU A 770 -5.92 39.01 -48.86
C LEU A 770 -5.28 37.81 -49.56
N ARG A 771 -4.37 38.04 -50.51
CA ARG A 771 -3.58 36.99 -51.16
C ARG A 771 -2.66 36.28 -50.15
N THR A 772 -2.06 37.03 -49.22
CA THR A 772 -1.24 36.50 -48.12
C THR A 772 -2.07 35.64 -47.16
N ALA A 773 -3.28 36.06 -46.80
CA ALA A 773 -4.21 35.28 -46.00
C ALA A 773 -4.62 33.98 -46.73
N HIS A 774 -4.95 34.07 -48.02
CA HIS A 774 -5.33 32.90 -48.82
C HIS A 774 -4.19 31.89 -48.96
N LEU A 775 -2.96 32.35 -49.20
CA LEU A 775 -1.77 31.50 -49.27
C LEU A 775 -1.50 30.81 -47.92
N SER A 776 -1.64 31.55 -46.81
CA SER A 776 -1.45 31.01 -45.47
C SER A 776 -2.52 29.97 -45.11
N GLY A 777 -3.78 30.20 -45.50
CA GLY A 777 -4.88 29.23 -45.35
C GLY A 777 -4.66 27.95 -46.14
N THR A 778 -4.17 28.07 -47.38
CA THR A 778 -3.85 26.91 -48.22
C THR A 778 -2.72 26.07 -47.60
N ARG A 779 -1.66 26.72 -47.11
CA ARG A 779 -0.55 26.05 -46.40
C ARG A 779 -1.01 25.33 -45.13
N LEU A 780 -1.92 25.92 -44.35
CA LEU A 780 -2.48 25.29 -43.16
C LEU A 780 -3.25 24.01 -43.49
N LEU A 781 -4.07 24.04 -44.55
CA LEU A 781 -4.81 22.87 -45.06
C LEU A 781 -3.87 21.75 -45.50
N GLU A 782 -2.78 22.07 -46.20
CA GLU A 782 -1.75 21.09 -46.57
C GLU A 782 -1.10 20.44 -45.34
N THR A 783 -0.77 21.21 -44.31
CA THR A 783 -0.22 20.69 -43.05
C THR A 783 -1.20 19.76 -42.34
N ILE A 784 -2.47 20.16 -42.25
CA ILE A 784 -3.52 19.35 -41.59
C ILE A 784 -3.73 18.03 -42.32
N ASN A 785 -3.85 18.06 -43.66
CA ASN A 785 -4.02 16.85 -44.45
C ASN A 785 -2.81 15.92 -44.32
N GLY A 786 -1.59 16.47 -44.37
CA GLY A 786 -0.36 15.69 -44.16
C GLY A 786 -0.29 15.03 -42.78
N LEU A 787 -0.72 15.72 -41.73
CA LEU A 787 -0.83 15.19 -40.36
C LEU A 787 -1.85 14.04 -40.26
N LEU A 788 -3.02 14.21 -40.89
CA LEU A 788 -4.07 13.20 -40.90
C LEU A 788 -3.62 11.93 -41.63
N ASP A 789 -2.94 12.07 -42.76
CA ASP A 789 -2.46 10.93 -43.53
C ASP A 789 -1.32 10.20 -42.81
N LEU A 790 -0.39 10.92 -42.17
CA LEU A 790 0.62 10.31 -41.30
C LEU A 790 -0.01 9.54 -40.13
N SER A 791 -1.03 10.12 -39.48
CA SER A 791 -1.75 9.47 -38.37
C SER A 791 -2.50 8.21 -38.82
N LYS A 792 -3.12 8.22 -40.02
CA LYS A 792 -3.76 7.03 -40.59
C LYS A 792 -2.73 5.93 -40.88
N ILE A 793 -1.53 6.28 -41.37
CA ILE A 793 -0.46 5.32 -41.64
C ILE A 793 0.06 4.68 -40.34
N GLU A 794 0.39 5.49 -39.33
CA GLU A 794 0.88 4.99 -38.02
C GLU A 794 -0.16 4.11 -37.32
N ALA A 795 -1.45 4.45 -37.44
CA ALA A 795 -2.53 3.66 -36.87
C ALA A 795 -2.87 2.40 -37.70
N GLY A 796 -2.13 2.12 -38.77
CA GLY A 796 -2.38 0.98 -39.65
C GLY A 796 -3.63 1.10 -40.52
N ARG A 797 -4.30 2.27 -40.52
CA ARG A 797 -5.65 2.52 -41.07
C ARG A 797 -5.68 3.17 -42.46
N MET A 798 -4.53 3.31 -43.11
CA MET A 798 -4.49 3.75 -44.51
C MET A 798 -4.78 2.57 -45.43
N ASP A 799 -5.93 2.61 -46.11
CA ASP A 799 -6.30 1.62 -47.13
C ASP A 799 -5.54 1.90 -48.42
N VAL A 800 -4.72 0.93 -48.84
CA VAL A 800 -3.94 0.98 -50.09
C VAL A 800 -4.59 0.04 -51.09
N ARG A 801 -5.08 0.58 -52.21
CA ARG A 801 -5.63 -0.25 -53.30
C ARG A 801 -4.48 -0.72 -54.18
N ARG A 802 -4.23 -2.03 -54.26
CA ARG A 802 -3.18 -2.57 -55.12
C ARG A 802 -3.79 -2.93 -56.47
N GLU A 803 -3.60 -2.05 -57.44
CA GLU A 803 -4.10 -2.21 -58.80
C GLU A 803 -2.91 -2.10 -59.79
N PRO A 804 -3.00 -2.68 -61.00
CA PRO A 804 -2.03 -2.44 -62.04
C PRO A 804 -2.06 -0.97 -62.49
N VAL A 805 -0.93 -0.26 -62.38
CA VAL A 805 -0.79 1.17 -62.71
C VAL A 805 0.21 1.36 -63.84
N ASP A 806 -0.18 2.14 -64.86
CA ASP A 806 0.72 2.60 -65.92
C ASP A 806 1.55 3.78 -65.39
N LEU A 807 2.83 3.52 -65.13
CA LEU A 807 3.74 4.55 -64.62
C LEU A 807 4.07 5.63 -65.66
N ALA A 808 4.01 5.31 -66.96
CA ALA A 808 4.28 6.30 -68.00
C ALA A 808 3.14 7.33 -68.06
N GLU A 809 1.89 6.89 -67.93
CA GLU A 809 0.73 7.77 -67.83
C GLU A 809 0.78 8.63 -66.55
N ALA A 810 1.02 8.01 -65.39
CA ALA A 810 1.11 8.74 -64.12
C ALA A 810 2.22 9.79 -64.12
N VAL A 811 3.38 9.50 -64.73
CA VAL A 811 4.47 10.46 -64.91
C VAL A 811 4.05 11.59 -65.85
N ALA A 812 3.43 11.28 -66.99
CA ALA A 812 3.02 12.28 -67.97
C ALA A 812 2.01 13.28 -67.37
N GLU A 813 1.05 12.80 -66.59
CA GLU A 813 0.08 13.63 -65.88
C GLU A 813 0.76 14.60 -64.88
N VAL A 814 1.66 14.09 -64.05
CA VAL A 814 2.33 14.93 -63.03
C VAL A 814 3.33 15.89 -63.70
N SER A 815 4.01 15.47 -64.76
CA SER A 815 4.88 16.35 -65.55
C SER A 815 4.07 17.49 -66.19
N ALA A 816 2.89 17.22 -66.74
CA ALA A 816 1.99 18.24 -67.29
C ALA A 816 1.50 19.21 -66.21
N LEU A 817 1.19 18.70 -65.01
CA LEU A 817 0.77 19.52 -63.87
C LEU A 817 1.86 20.51 -63.41
N LEU A 818 3.14 20.09 -63.43
CA LEU A 818 4.26 20.90 -62.95
C LEU A 818 4.94 21.74 -64.04
N ALA A 819 4.69 21.46 -65.32
CA ALA A 819 5.29 22.18 -66.45
C ALA A 819 5.09 23.72 -66.40
N PRO A 820 3.91 24.28 -66.07
CA PRO A 820 3.75 25.73 -65.99
C PRO A 820 4.62 26.37 -64.91
N ARG A 821 4.80 25.70 -63.77
CA ARG A 821 5.66 26.18 -62.67
C ARG A 821 7.14 26.10 -63.02
N ALA A 822 7.56 25.01 -63.66
CA ALA A 822 8.92 24.86 -64.14
C ALA A 822 9.27 25.92 -65.19
N LEU A 823 8.35 26.18 -66.14
CA LEU A 823 8.51 27.19 -67.18
C LEU A 823 8.58 28.62 -66.59
N ALA A 824 7.75 28.94 -65.60
CA ALA A 824 7.79 30.23 -64.92
C ALA A 824 9.13 30.48 -64.19
N LYS A 825 9.82 29.42 -63.75
CA LYS A 825 11.17 29.47 -63.18
C LYS A 825 12.31 29.37 -64.23
N GLY A 826 11.99 29.15 -65.50
CA GLY A 826 12.99 28.91 -66.55
C GLY A 826 13.72 27.55 -66.44
N LEU A 827 13.12 26.58 -65.75
CA LEU A 827 13.67 25.23 -65.62
C LEU A 827 13.29 24.35 -66.83
N THR A 828 14.21 23.46 -67.21
CA THR A 828 13.91 22.42 -68.21
C THR A 828 13.43 21.16 -67.50
N LEU A 829 12.22 20.70 -67.82
CA LEU A 829 11.66 19.45 -67.30
C LEU A 829 11.78 18.37 -68.38
N VAL A 830 12.57 17.34 -68.11
CA VAL A 830 12.91 16.29 -69.09
C VAL A 830 12.35 14.96 -68.63
N SER A 831 11.46 14.36 -69.42
CA SER A 831 11.05 12.97 -69.20
C SER A 831 11.83 12.07 -70.17
N ALA A 832 12.69 11.21 -69.64
CA ALA A 832 13.40 10.24 -70.46
C ALA A 832 12.40 9.24 -71.06
N PRO A 833 12.56 8.82 -72.32
CA PRO A 833 11.66 7.85 -72.93
C PRO A 833 11.65 6.54 -72.11
N PRO A 834 10.47 5.99 -71.80
CA PRO A 834 10.38 4.74 -71.05
C PRO A 834 11.02 3.58 -71.82
N PRO A 835 11.51 2.54 -71.14
CA PRO A 835 11.95 1.30 -71.79
C PRO A 835 10.82 0.72 -72.66
N PRO A 836 11.14 0.12 -73.83
CA PRO A 836 10.13 -0.39 -74.77
C PRO A 836 9.19 -1.48 -74.22
N ALA A 837 9.50 -2.06 -73.06
CA ALA A 837 8.68 -3.03 -72.35
C ALA A 837 8.64 -2.69 -70.84
N LEU A 838 8.04 -1.56 -70.48
CA LEU A 838 7.82 -1.20 -69.07
C LEU A 838 6.58 -1.94 -68.54
N PRO A 839 6.71 -2.85 -67.56
CA PRO A 839 5.56 -3.53 -66.97
C PRO A 839 4.75 -2.59 -66.07
N MET A 840 3.49 -2.96 -65.79
CA MET A 840 2.62 -2.21 -64.88
C MET A 840 3.12 -2.31 -63.45
N ALA A 841 3.01 -1.22 -62.68
CA ALA A 841 3.31 -1.24 -61.24
C ALA A 841 2.11 -1.77 -60.45
N SER A 842 2.37 -2.53 -59.38
CA SER A 842 1.34 -2.87 -58.41
C SER A 842 1.30 -1.78 -57.33
N GLY A 843 0.24 -0.97 -57.30
CA GLY A 843 0.09 0.06 -56.28
C GLY A 843 -1.20 0.86 -56.43
N ASP A 844 -1.34 1.89 -55.62
CA ASP A 844 -2.51 2.78 -55.66
C ASP A 844 -2.18 3.96 -56.60
N PRO A 845 -2.93 4.17 -57.71
CA PRO A 845 -2.67 5.25 -58.65
C PRO A 845 -2.64 6.63 -57.99
N GLY A 846 -3.53 6.87 -57.01
CA GLY A 846 -3.62 8.13 -56.29
C GLY A 846 -2.41 8.37 -55.39
N LEU A 847 -1.97 7.35 -54.66
CA LEU A 847 -0.79 7.45 -53.78
C LEU A 847 0.51 7.56 -54.58
N ILE A 848 0.63 6.86 -55.71
CA ILE A 848 1.78 6.98 -56.61
C ILE A 848 1.84 8.41 -57.17
N ARG A 849 0.72 8.96 -57.65
CA ARG A 849 0.65 10.35 -58.11
C ARG A 849 1.05 11.32 -56.99
N GLN A 850 0.57 11.10 -55.77
CA GLN A 850 0.92 11.93 -54.62
C GLN A 850 2.43 11.88 -54.27
N ILE A 851 3.04 10.69 -54.32
CA ILE A 851 4.49 10.56 -54.14
C ILE A 851 5.23 11.34 -55.24
N LEU A 852 4.83 11.19 -56.51
CA LEU A 852 5.46 11.89 -57.63
C LEU A 852 5.30 13.41 -57.54
N ILE A 853 4.14 13.91 -57.11
CA ILE A 853 3.91 15.34 -56.84
C ILE A 853 4.84 15.83 -55.73
N ASN A 854 5.04 15.06 -54.67
CA ASN A 854 5.95 15.43 -53.58
C ASN A 854 7.41 15.44 -54.04
N LEU A 855 7.84 14.45 -54.84
CA LEU A 855 9.22 14.34 -55.31
C LEU A 855 9.53 15.39 -56.39
N MET A 856 8.76 15.42 -57.48
CA MET A 856 8.97 16.39 -58.57
C MET A 856 8.66 17.82 -58.13
N GLY A 857 7.64 18.00 -57.29
CA GLY A 857 7.31 19.31 -56.72
C GLY A 857 8.47 19.86 -55.90
N ASN A 858 9.14 19.03 -55.09
CA ASN A 858 10.35 19.44 -54.37
C ASN A 858 11.51 19.76 -55.33
N SER A 859 11.76 18.93 -56.33
CA SER A 859 12.84 19.17 -57.31
C SER A 859 12.64 20.47 -58.10
N VAL A 860 11.42 20.77 -58.57
CA VAL A 860 11.10 22.03 -59.26
C VAL A 860 11.14 23.22 -58.31
N LYS A 861 10.70 23.03 -57.06
CA LYS A 861 10.69 24.09 -56.05
C LYS A 861 12.10 24.55 -55.67
N PHE A 862 13.02 23.62 -55.43
CA PHE A 862 14.36 23.94 -54.89
C PHE A 862 15.43 24.12 -55.97
N THR A 863 15.16 23.79 -57.24
CA THR A 863 16.07 24.11 -58.34
C THR A 863 15.75 25.51 -58.86
N ASP A 864 16.71 26.44 -58.81
CA ASP A 864 16.50 27.82 -59.29
C ASP A 864 16.81 27.98 -60.77
N ALA A 865 17.82 27.28 -61.28
CA ALA A 865 18.14 27.20 -62.69
C ALA A 865 18.72 25.81 -63.02
N GLY A 866 18.40 25.28 -64.19
CA GLY A 866 18.89 23.97 -64.64
C GLY A 866 17.78 23.00 -65.05
N THR A 867 17.94 21.73 -64.71
CA THR A 867 17.12 20.64 -65.26
C THR A 867 16.61 19.71 -64.17
N VAL A 868 15.34 19.32 -64.29
CA VAL A 868 14.74 18.22 -63.52
C VAL A 868 14.42 17.10 -64.51
N THR A 869 15.08 15.96 -64.35
CA THR A 869 14.95 14.79 -65.22
C THR A 869 14.21 13.68 -64.50
N LEU A 870 13.20 13.09 -65.16
CA LEU A 870 12.51 11.91 -64.67
C LEU A 870 12.87 10.69 -65.53
N ARG A 871 13.34 9.62 -64.87
CA ARG A 871 13.75 8.38 -65.52
C ARG A 871 12.95 7.19 -64.97
N LEU A 872 12.37 6.43 -65.90
CA LEU A 872 11.71 5.15 -65.62
C LEU A 872 12.65 4.00 -65.96
N GLY A 873 12.67 2.96 -65.13
CA GLY A 873 13.48 1.78 -65.36
C GLY A 873 12.93 0.54 -64.68
N VAL A 874 13.46 -0.62 -65.06
CA VAL A 874 13.18 -1.92 -64.44
C VAL A 874 14.46 -2.44 -63.81
N ALA A 875 14.39 -2.90 -62.57
CA ALA A 875 15.51 -3.46 -61.83
C ALA A 875 15.07 -4.77 -61.14
N GLY A 876 15.22 -5.90 -61.85
CA GLY A 876 14.73 -7.19 -61.37
C GLY A 876 13.19 -7.21 -61.29
N GLU A 877 12.65 -7.53 -60.11
CA GLU A 877 11.21 -7.57 -59.83
C GLU A 877 10.61 -6.19 -59.48
N TRP A 878 11.41 -5.12 -59.57
CA TRP A 878 11.03 -3.77 -59.15
C TRP A 878 11.00 -2.81 -60.32
N LEU A 879 9.97 -1.97 -60.36
CA LEU A 879 9.94 -0.76 -61.17
C LEU A 879 10.62 0.37 -60.41
N ARG A 880 11.46 1.12 -61.10
CA ARG A 880 12.22 2.24 -60.56
C ARG A 880 11.81 3.54 -61.24
N ILE A 881 11.54 4.54 -60.41
CA ILE A 881 11.30 5.92 -60.81
C ILE A 881 12.37 6.79 -60.17
N GLU A 882 13.16 7.47 -60.97
CA GLU A 882 14.20 8.38 -60.50
C GLU A 882 13.84 9.81 -60.89
N VAL A 883 13.82 10.70 -59.90
CA VAL A 883 13.70 12.15 -60.09
C VAL A 883 15.07 12.75 -59.79
N ILE A 884 15.71 13.31 -60.81
CA ILE A 884 17.09 13.83 -60.77
C ILE A 884 17.02 15.34 -60.98
N ASP A 885 17.49 16.12 -60.02
CA ASP A 885 17.58 17.57 -60.14
C ASP A 885 19.04 18.05 -60.15
N THR A 886 19.27 19.21 -60.75
CA THR A 886 20.54 19.94 -60.71
C THR A 886 20.55 21.04 -59.64
N GLY A 887 19.71 20.90 -58.61
CA GLY A 887 19.49 21.90 -57.58
C GLY A 887 20.62 22.01 -56.54
N PRO A 888 20.33 22.58 -55.35
CA PRO A 888 21.33 22.96 -54.35
C PRO A 888 22.03 21.77 -53.67
N GLY A 889 21.69 20.53 -54.02
CA GLY A 889 22.25 19.32 -53.41
C GLY A 889 21.93 19.19 -51.91
N ILE A 890 22.34 18.06 -51.32
CA ILE A 890 21.99 17.70 -49.93
C ILE A 890 23.27 17.35 -49.16
N SER A 891 23.39 17.86 -47.94
CA SER A 891 24.52 17.55 -47.06
C SER A 891 24.46 16.08 -46.61
N ARG A 892 25.62 15.46 -46.35
CA ARG A 892 25.67 14.07 -45.84
C ARG A 892 24.93 13.89 -44.51
N HIS A 893 24.85 14.95 -43.70
CA HIS A 893 24.16 14.92 -42.42
C HIS A 893 22.63 14.96 -42.55
N ASP A 894 22.11 15.50 -43.66
CA ASP A 894 20.66 15.69 -43.86
C ASP A 894 19.98 14.54 -44.63
N LEU A 895 20.73 13.70 -45.36
CA LEU A 895 20.17 12.62 -46.18
C LEU A 895 19.22 11.70 -45.42
N ASP A 896 19.59 11.27 -44.20
CA ASP A 896 18.76 10.38 -43.38
C ASP A 896 17.69 11.15 -42.58
N ARG A 897 18.00 12.40 -42.20
CA ARG A 897 17.13 13.21 -41.34
C ARG A 897 15.93 13.77 -42.09
N LEU A 898 16.03 14.01 -43.40
CA LEU A 898 14.96 14.57 -44.24
C LEU A 898 13.71 13.68 -44.35
N PHE A 899 13.80 12.39 -44.02
CA PHE A 899 12.65 11.50 -43.92
C PHE A 899 11.92 11.61 -42.57
N THR A 900 12.47 12.36 -41.61
CA THR A 900 11.83 12.58 -40.30
C THR A 900 10.75 13.66 -40.43
N PRO A 901 9.52 13.46 -39.92
CA PRO A 901 8.47 14.46 -39.97
C PRO A 901 8.91 15.81 -39.39
N PHE A 902 8.55 16.90 -40.06
CA PHE A 902 8.87 18.29 -39.67
C PHE A 902 10.35 18.67 -39.72
N VAL A 903 11.23 17.79 -40.23
CA VAL A 903 12.65 18.12 -40.43
C VAL A 903 12.86 18.71 -41.82
N GLN A 904 13.52 19.86 -41.88
CA GLN A 904 13.93 20.53 -43.12
C GLN A 904 15.46 20.58 -43.18
N GLY A 905 16.04 20.43 -44.38
CA GLY A 905 17.49 20.46 -44.58
C GLY A 905 18.04 21.89 -44.62
N ASP A 906 19.37 22.03 -44.45
CA ASP A 906 20.01 23.34 -44.33
C ASP A 906 19.80 24.25 -45.57
N ALA A 907 19.70 23.67 -46.77
CA ALA A 907 19.39 24.40 -48.00
C ALA A 907 17.94 24.92 -48.06
N ALA A 908 17.00 24.29 -47.34
CA ALA A 908 15.61 24.73 -47.24
C ALA A 908 15.44 25.91 -46.27
N ASN A 909 16.35 26.10 -45.30
CA ASN A 909 16.29 27.24 -44.38
C ASN A 909 16.49 28.61 -45.08
N GLN A 910 17.09 28.63 -46.28
CA GLN A 910 17.23 29.85 -47.11
C GLN A 910 15.94 30.22 -47.84
N HIS A 911 15.04 29.26 -48.06
CA HIS A 911 13.75 29.42 -48.73
C HIS A 911 12.65 28.86 -47.82
N ARG A 912 12.11 29.69 -46.90
CA ARG A 912 11.10 29.34 -45.87
C ARG A 912 9.75 28.88 -46.46
N GLU A 913 9.74 27.79 -47.19
CA GLU A 913 8.54 27.20 -47.77
C GLU A 913 8.55 25.69 -47.56
N GLY A 914 7.43 25.13 -47.09
CA GLY A 914 7.21 23.69 -46.91
C GLY A 914 7.00 23.29 -45.44
N THR A 915 6.35 22.15 -45.20
CA THR A 915 5.97 21.66 -43.86
C THR A 915 6.94 20.60 -43.31
N GLY A 916 7.90 20.15 -44.12
CA GLY A 916 8.77 19.02 -43.78
C GLY A 916 8.06 17.66 -43.69
N LEU A 917 6.78 17.56 -44.09
CA LEU A 917 6.00 16.32 -44.05
C LEU A 917 6.04 15.52 -45.36
N GLY A 918 6.22 16.19 -46.50
CA GLY A 918 6.00 15.57 -47.82
C GLY A 918 6.90 14.37 -48.14
N LEU A 919 8.17 14.43 -47.74
CA LEU A 919 9.12 13.34 -48.00
C LEU A 919 8.95 12.16 -47.03
N ALA A 920 8.66 12.45 -45.75
CA ALA A 920 8.30 11.44 -44.75
C ALA A 920 7.05 10.68 -45.17
N LEU A 921 6.01 11.40 -45.63
CA LEU A 921 4.78 10.81 -46.14
C LEU A 921 5.02 9.99 -47.41
N ALA A 922 5.82 10.50 -48.35
CA ALA A 922 6.13 9.79 -49.59
C ALA A 922 6.84 8.44 -49.33
N ARG A 923 7.76 8.40 -48.37
CA ARG A 923 8.42 7.16 -47.95
C ARG A 923 7.44 6.20 -47.29
N ALA A 924 6.62 6.69 -46.37
CA ALA A 924 5.63 5.87 -45.68
C ALA A 924 4.58 5.28 -46.64
N MET A 925 4.14 6.05 -47.64
CA MET A 925 3.25 5.56 -48.71
C MET A 925 3.91 4.48 -49.57
N ALA A 926 5.18 4.68 -49.95
CA ALA A 926 5.95 3.69 -50.73
C ALA A 926 6.11 2.37 -49.97
N GLU A 927 6.48 2.43 -48.69
CA GLU A 927 6.66 1.25 -47.82
C GLU A 927 5.33 0.49 -47.63
N ARG A 928 4.19 1.19 -47.50
CA ARG A 928 2.86 0.54 -47.42
C ARG A 928 2.42 -0.12 -48.72
N MET A 929 2.87 0.40 -49.87
CA MET A 929 2.72 -0.27 -51.17
C MET A 929 3.68 -1.45 -51.37
N GLY A 930 4.56 -1.75 -50.40
CA GLY A 930 5.56 -2.81 -50.49
C GLY A 930 6.81 -2.41 -51.27
N GLY A 931 6.98 -1.12 -51.56
CA GLY A 931 8.14 -0.54 -52.23
C GLY A 931 9.10 0.16 -51.26
N SER A 932 10.01 0.98 -51.79
CA SER A 932 10.93 1.80 -50.99
C SER A 932 11.28 3.12 -51.67
N LEU A 933 11.65 4.13 -50.88
CA LEU A 933 12.07 5.45 -51.36
C LEU A 933 13.44 5.80 -50.78
N HIS A 934 14.39 6.14 -51.65
CA HIS A 934 15.77 6.49 -51.29
C HIS A 934 16.16 7.85 -51.86
N LEU A 935 17.07 8.55 -51.19
CA LEU A 935 17.58 9.85 -51.62
C LEU A 935 19.11 9.81 -51.66
N ALA A 936 19.69 10.31 -52.73
CA ALA A 936 21.13 10.38 -52.92
C ALA A 936 21.55 11.77 -53.41
N SER A 937 22.67 12.29 -52.92
CA SER A 937 23.29 13.53 -53.41
C SER A 937 24.80 13.44 -53.22
N GLN A 938 25.58 14.02 -54.13
CA GLN A 938 27.04 14.06 -54.03
C GLN A 938 27.54 15.17 -53.09
N GLY A 939 26.64 16.05 -52.64
CA GLY A 939 26.93 17.17 -51.74
C GLY A 939 26.25 18.45 -52.20
N PRO A 940 26.40 19.56 -51.44
CA PRO A 940 25.83 20.86 -51.81
C PRO A 940 26.28 21.34 -53.19
N GLY A 941 25.37 21.91 -53.97
CA GLY A 941 25.56 22.43 -55.33
C GLY A 941 25.58 21.37 -56.44
N LEU A 942 25.45 20.08 -56.11
CA LEU A 942 25.62 18.97 -57.06
C LEU A 942 24.30 18.23 -57.37
N GLY A 943 23.16 18.83 -57.04
CA GLY A 943 21.84 18.22 -57.27
C GLY A 943 21.53 17.02 -56.37
N ALA A 944 20.34 16.46 -56.54
CA ALA A 944 19.89 15.28 -55.82
C ALA A 944 19.16 14.28 -56.73
N THR A 945 19.10 13.03 -56.29
CA THR A 945 18.36 11.96 -56.95
C THR A 945 17.48 11.25 -55.95
N ALA A 946 16.16 11.36 -56.13
CA ALA A 946 15.17 10.59 -55.39
C ALA A 946 14.79 9.35 -56.20
N THR A 947 14.95 8.17 -55.60
CA THR A 947 14.67 6.87 -56.24
C THR A 947 13.52 6.18 -55.53
N LEU A 948 12.36 6.11 -56.20
CA LEU A 948 11.21 5.33 -55.80
C LEU A 948 11.27 3.94 -56.45
N THR A 949 10.99 2.90 -55.68
CA THR A 949 10.86 1.53 -56.15
C THR A 949 9.49 0.97 -55.80
N LEU A 950 8.85 0.31 -56.76
CA LEU A 950 7.52 -0.30 -56.63
C LEU A 950 7.53 -1.72 -57.18
N PRO A 951 6.75 -2.66 -56.62
CA PRO A 951 6.66 -4.02 -57.14
C PRO A 951 5.97 -4.06 -58.50
N ILE A 952 6.39 -4.97 -59.38
CA ILE A 952 5.73 -5.22 -60.67
C ILE A 952 4.37 -5.92 -60.43
N ALA A 953 3.33 -5.50 -61.15
CA ALA A 953 2.04 -6.18 -61.14
C ALA A 953 2.15 -7.52 -61.88
N VAL A 954 1.89 -8.63 -61.18
CA VAL A 954 1.85 -9.96 -61.78
C VAL A 954 0.51 -10.12 -62.49
N ALA A 955 0.53 -10.34 -63.80
CA ALA A 955 -0.67 -10.73 -64.54
C ALA A 955 -1.04 -12.18 -64.15
N GLU A 956 -2.10 -12.35 -63.34
CA GLU A 956 -2.72 -13.67 -63.20
C GLU A 956 -3.30 -14.06 -64.57
N ALA A 957 -2.72 -15.10 -65.18
CA ALA A 957 -3.29 -15.74 -66.35
C ALA A 957 -4.72 -16.18 -66.03
N ALA A 958 -5.67 -15.75 -66.86
CA ALA A 958 -7.08 -16.10 -66.76
C ALA A 958 -7.27 -17.63 -66.66
N GLY A 959 -7.43 -18.11 -65.42
CA GLY A 959 -7.84 -19.47 -65.11
C GLY A 959 -9.32 -19.62 -65.43
N THR A 960 -9.59 -20.34 -66.51
CA THR A 960 -10.82 -21.10 -66.81
C THR A 960 -11.85 -21.13 -65.66
N ALA A 961 -12.95 -20.40 -65.85
CA ALA A 961 -14.14 -20.49 -65.01
C ALA A 961 -14.74 -21.92 -65.08
N PRO A 962 -15.07 -22.56 -63.95
CA PRO A 962 -15.91 -23.76 -63.97
C PRO A 962 -17.38 -23.36 -64.19
N ALA A 963 -18.06 -24.13 -65.03
CA ALA A 963 -19.48 -23.99 -65.32
C ALA A 963 -20.36 -24.07 -64.05
N PRO A 964 -21.49 -23.33 -63.97
CA PRO A 964 -22.37 -23.36 -62.82
C PRO A 964 -23.20 -24.65 -62.79
N ALA A 965 -23.00 -25.48 -61.76
CA ALA A 965 -23.94 -26.53 -61.39
C ALA A 965 -25.07 -25.91 -60.55
N GLY A 966 -26.31 -26.17 -60.94
CA GLY A 966 -27.50 -25.50 -60.40
C GLY A 966 -27.99 -25.99 -59.03
N THR A 967 -28.99 -25.23 -58.55
CA THR A 967 -30.00 -25.53 -57.51
C THR A 967 -29.47 -25.75 -56.08
N SER A 968 -30.02 -25.16 -55.00
CA SER A 968 -31.40 -24.75 -54.71
C SER A 968 -31.46 -23.72 -53.55
N LEU A 969 -32.43 -22.81 -53.61
CA LEU A 969 -32.84 -21.89 -52.53
C LEU A 969 -33.30 -22.63 -51.25
N PRO A 970 -33.13 -21.98 -50.09
CA PRO A 970 -34.22 -21.95 -49.11
C PRO A 970 -34.63 -20.52 -48.72
N SER A 971 -35.93 -20.42 -48.49
CA SER A 971 -36.79 -19.28 -48.18
C SER A 971 -36.40 -18.44 -46.95
N ALA A 972 -36.73 -17.15 -47.04
CA ALA A 972 -36.70 -16.15 -45.98
C ALA A 972 -37.64 -16.47 -44.80
N PRO A 973 -37.36 -15.91 -43.60
CA PRO A 973 -38.39 -15.54 -42.65
C PRO A 973 -38.53 -14.02 -42.54
N SER A 974 -39.78 -13.61 -42.44
CA SER A 974 -40.33 -12.26 -42.29
C SER A 974 -39.97 -11.56 -40.97
N LYS A 975 -39.76 -10.24 -41.06
CA LYS A 975 -39.81 -9.24 -39.97
C LYS A 975 -41.14 -9.28 -39.18
N PRO A 976 -41.18 -8.79 -37.93
CA PRO A 976 -41.02 -7.37 -37.57
C PRO A 976 -39.62 -6.95 -37.15
#